data_AF-A0A2P7TA25-F1
#
_entry.id   AF-A0A2P7TA25-F1
#
_cell.length_a   1.000
_cell.length_b   1.000
_cell.length_c   1.000
_cell.angle_alpha   90.00
_cell.angle_beta   90.00
_cell.angle_gamma   90.00
#
_symmetry.space_group_name_H-M   'P 1'
#
loop_
_entity.id
_entity.type
_entity.pdbx_description
1 polymer ?
#
loop_
_entity_poly.entity_id
_entity_poly.type
_entity_poly.pdbx_seq_one_letter_code
_entity_poly.pdbx_strand_id
1 'polypeptide(L)'
;MRDYGPEAGYTNDVDSLIINDWIYNRPRPQDDVLPEVIATQAGVPMYEMTQPPYDVVHTGGNFMCDGLGTGFSSELVLQENPDKTEAQIDNIMQQFMGIDRYIKMPVLPYDGIHHIDMHMKLLDEETLLVGQYPDGISDGPQIAANIAEVVNNYQTAFGNQYKVVYVPMPPDAGGDYPSSGGDYRTFTNSIFINKTILVPIYEEQYDTTALRIYQEQLPGYNVVGIDCNAIIPASGALHCITKLVYAHDPLLIAHPRLRDTYFVEDRQVMARIQHRSGIASATLYWSTSVTDPPLPYELPMTLTDPANNIWTATIPAQPAGAVVTYYIEAAANSGKTQVRPITAPEGMYSYKVMEVTQAPTISFTASQTQVCPDVPVQFTDASTPAVTSWLWSFPGGTPATSTVANPTVTYASPGTYNATLTATNAVGSATYTMTAAVTVQSYTGVAPYTENFTGGIPAAITITNTNADAITWVLATGVPCNGSSLKITNFDNSSTGATDVVNTSIDLAGYTNASLSFDVAYAPYNTTYFDRLQVVIERCGTADVTVYDKSGTTLATAPATTSAFTPSGCSQWRTETVNLSGFEGEVIRIKFINISGYGNNLYLDNISVQATYAPPVPVKVKALLQGPFVPALGNMNTGLTAAGLLPLNQPFNRAPWNYAGSESIANAAQIPAGATDWVLVELRNGTNPNEVLAQRAAILLNNGVIRNATGSATDAVTFTGIASGSNYFISVKHRNHVPVMSATPVQLPNATAYDFTASAAAAANTGQMVQVAAGKYALWAGDFDGNGVVSVHDFNYYTPQVNPALQYADGDLNLDGQVNSNDFDIYRNNCTKIGVTPIRY
;
A
#
# COMPACT_ATOMS: atom_id res chain seq x y z
N MET A 1 12.66 11.32 -34.40
CA MET A 1 11.92 10.08 -34.69
C MET A 1 11.55 9.31 -33.44
N ARG A 2 12.33 9.33 -32.36
CA ARG A 2 11.90 8.74 -31.08
C ARG A 2 10.57 9.31 -30.60
N ASP A 3 10.52 10.64 -30.62
CA ASP A 3 9.50 11.46 -29.98
C ASP A 3 8.13 11.41 -30.69
N TYR A 4 8.16 11.52 -32.01
CA TYR A 4 6.98 11.61 -32.88
C TYR A 4 6.76 10.34 -33.73
N GLY A 5 7.63 9.33 -33.59
CA GLY A 5 7.53 8.10 -34.35
C GLY A 5 6.50 7.12 -33.77
N PRO A 6 6.08 6.12 -34.55
CA PRO A 6 5.01 5.20 -34.17
C PRO A 6 5.36 4.40 -32.93
N GLU A 7 4.45 4.33 -31.96
CA GLU A 7 4.59 3.50 -30.78
C GLU A 7 3.98 2.13 -31.02
N ALA A 8 4.82 1.12 -31.24
CA ALA A 8 4.27 -0.20 -31.53
C ALA A 8 3.95 -0.99 -30.25
N GLY A 9 2.89 -1.78 -30.33
CA GLY A 9 2.46 -2.71 -29.28
C GLY A 9 1.95 -4.01 -29.88
N TYR A 10 1.49 -4.92 -29.03
CA TYR A 10 0.84 -6.16 -29.45
C TYR A 10 -0.50 -6.33 -28.76
N THR A 11 -1.53 -6.71 -29.51
CA THR A 11 -2.79 -7.15 -28.90
C THR A 11 -2.58 -8.49 -28.19
N ASN A 12 -3.20 -8.68 -27.03
CA ASN A 12 -3.11 -9.92 -26.24
C ASN A 12 -1.65 -10.42 -26.08
N ASP A 13 -0.75 -9.48 -25.79
CA ASP A 13 0.72 -9.63 -25.62
C ASP A 13 1.52 -10.06 -26.87
N VAL A 14 1.00 -10.96 -27.71
CA VAL A 14 1.74 -11.58 -28.82
C VAL A 14 0.92 -11.80 -30.09
N ASP A 15 -0.35 -11.40 -30.10
CA ASP A 15 -1.30 -11.81 -31.14
C ASP A 15 -1.19 -10.99 -32.43
N SER A 16 -1.32 -9.67 -32.39
CA SER A 16 -1.17 -8.83 -33.58
C SER A 16 -0.35 -7.60 -33.27
N LEU A 17 0.62 -7.29 -34.13
CA LEU A 17 1.36 -6.04 -34.08
C LEU A 17 0.40 -4.88 -34.37
N ILE A 18 0.45 -3.85 -33.55
CA ILE A 18 -0.32 -2.61 -33.68
C ILE A 18 0.61 -1.40 -33.56
N ILE A 19 0.17 -0.27 -34.09
CA ILE A 19 0.79 1.04 -33.85
C ILE A 19 -0.20 1.90 -33.07
N ASN A 20 0.32 2.59 -32.08
CA ASN A 20 -0.38 3.62 -31.34
C ASN A 20 0.21 4.98 -31.73
N ASP A 21 -0.67 5.97 -31.80
CA ASP A 21 -0.36 7.35 -32.13
C ASP A 21 -0.89 8.28 -31.05
N TRP A 22 -0.20 9.38 -30.78
CA TRP A 22 -0.56 10.43 -29.83
C TRP A 22 -0.22 11.79 -30.43
N ILE A 23 -0.70 12.87 -29.82
CA ILE A 23 -0.37 14.22 -30.30
C ILE A 23 1.08 14.54 -29.92
N TYR A 24 1.93 14.79 -30.90
CA TYR A 24 3.32 15.16 -30.66
C TYR A 24 3.41 16.53 -29.97
N ASN A 25 4.13 16.57 -28.86
CA ASN A 25 4.27 17.75 -28.00
C ASN A 25 5.09 18.93 -28.56
N ARG A 26 5.32 18.99 -29.86
CA ARG A 26 5.98 20.13 -30.53
C ARG A 26 5.14 20.59 -31.71
N PRO A 27 5.17 21.90 -32.07
CA PRO A 27 4.40 22.45 -33.18
C PRO A 27 5.02 22.06 -34.54
N ARG A 28 5.05 20.76 -34.84
CA ARG A 28 5.66 20.14 -36.02
C ARG A 28 4.66 19.19 -36.68
N PRO A 29 3.66 19.72 -37.40
CA PRO A 29 2.55 18.93 -37.92
C PRO A 29 2.96 17.85 -38.95
N GLN A 30 4.11 17.99 -39.60
CA GLN A 30 4.64 16.95 -40.50
C GLN A 30 5.27 15.78 -39.75
N ASP A 31 5.81 16.04 -38.56
CA ASP A 31 6.33 14.99 -37.69
C ASP A 31 5.16 14.22 -37.04
N ASP A 32 4.10 14.94 -36.67
CA ASP A 32 2.90 14.42 -36.00
C ASP A 32 2.12 13.39 -36.86
N VAL A 33 2.15 13.51 -38.19
CA VAL A 33 1.49 12.54 -39.09
C VAL A 33 2.35 11.32 -39.42
N LEU A 34 3.59 11.23 -38.94
CA LEU A 34 4.51 10.16 -39.31
C LEU A 34 4.01 8.76 -38.89
N PRO A 35 3.41 8.55 -37.71
CA PRO A 35 2.87 7.25 -37.31
C PRO A 35 1.86 6.70 -38.32
N GLU A 36 0.94 7.52 -38.82
CA GLU A 36 -0.04 7.16 -39.86
C GLU A 36 0.63 6.68 -41.15
N VAL A 37 1.64 7.44 -41.61
CA VAL A 37 2.40 7.12 -42.83
C VAL A 37 3.10 5.77 -42.68
N ILE A 38 3.78 5.54 -41.55
CA ILE A 38 4.50 4.29 -41.32
C ILE A 38 3.53 3.11 -41.15
N ALA A 39 2.43 3.28 -40.41
CA ALA A 39 1.42 2.24 -40.23
C ALA A 39 0.80 1.82 -41.56
N THR A 40 0.44 2.80 -42.39
CA THR A 40 -0.10 2.56 -43.74
C THR A 40 0.91 1.83 -44.62
N GLN A 41 2.18 2.26 -44.62
CA GLN A 41 3.22 1.63 -45.42
C GLN A 41 3.54 0.20 -44.94
N ALA A 42 3.50 -0.04 -43.63
CA ALA A 42 3.77 -1.35 -43.02
C ALA A 42 2.56 -2.30 -43.07
N GLY A 43 1.36 -1.79 -43.38
CA GLY A 43 0.11 -2.57 -43.32
C GLY A 43 -0.23 -2.99 -41.89
N VAL A 44 0.10 -2.16 -40.89
CA VAL A 44 -0.12 -2.43 -39.47
C VAL A 44 -1.32 -1.59 -38.99
N PRO A 45 -2.29 -2.18 -38.26
CA PRO A 45 -3.40 -1.42 -37.69
C PRO A 45 -2.90 -0.32 -36.75
N MET A 46 -3.52 0.85 -36.84
CA MET A 46 -3.21 2.00 -35.99
C MET A 46 -4.37 2.36 -35.07
N TYR A 47 -4.05 2.77 -33.84
CA TYR A 47 -4.98 3.30 -32.85
C TYR A 47 -4.52 4.69 -32.41
N GLU A 48 -5.41 5.67 -32.49
CA GLU A 48 -5.06 7.08 -32.32
C GLU A 48 -5.57 7.65 -30.98
N MET A 49 -4.66 8.20 -30.20
CA MET A 49 -4.88 9.06 -29.03
C MET A 49 -4.81 10.53 -29.44
N THR A 50 -5.37 10.89 -30.60
CA THR A 50 -5.31 12.25 -31.17
C THR A 50 -6.65 12.97 -31.17
N GLN A 51 -7.74 12.29 -30.75
CA GLN A 51 -9.10 12.83 -30.74
C GLN A 51 -9.76 12.70 -29.37
N PRO A 52 -10.56 13.70 -28.92
CA PRO A 52 -11.31 13.60 -27.68
C PRO A 52 -12.24 12.38 -27.62
N PRO A 53 -12.36 11.71 -26.45
CA PRO A 53 -11.77 12.06 -25.15
C PRO A 53 -10.36 11.48 -24.91
N TYR A 54 -9.74 10.87 -25.92
CA TYR A 54 -8.47 10.12 -25.80
C TYR A 54 -7.24 10.94 -26.21
N ASP A 55 -7.42 12.21 -26.57
CA ASP A 55 -6.38 13.09 -27.07
C ASP A 55 -5.30 13.34 -25.99
N VAL A 56 -4.11 12.76 -26.17
CA VAL A 56 -2.99 12.96 -25.22
C VAL A 56 -1.81 13.54 -25.97
N VAL A 57 -1.28 14.65 -25.44
CA VAL A 57 -0.02 15.25 -25.86
C VAL A 57 1.13 14.50 -25.21
N HIS A 58 2.03 13.93 -26.00
CA HIS A 58 3.17 13.16 -25.47
C HIS A 58 4.35 13.12 -26.44
N THR A 59 5.40 12.41 -26.03
CA THR A 59 6.65 12.20 -26.76
C THR A 59 7.33 10.91 -26.32
N GLY A 60 7.78 10.12 -27.28
CA GLY A 60 8.43 8.83 -27.01
C GLY A 60 9.75 8.90 -26.25
N GLY A 61 10.44 10.05 -26.21
CA GLY A 61 11.63 10.23 -25.36
C GLY A 61 11.28 10.35 -23.86
N ASN A 62 10.05 10.78 -23.56
CA ASN A 62 9.53 10.85 -22.21
C ASN A 62 8.68 9.63 -21.84
N PHE A 63 8.78 8.52 -22.57
CA PHE A 63 8.06 7.29 -22.25
C PHE A 63 8.96 6.06 -22.36
N MET A 64 8.91 5.20 -21.34
CA MET A 64 9.57 3.90 -21.34
C MET A 64 8.70 2.91 -20.57
N CYS A 65 8.67 1.64 -20.99
CA CYS A 65 7.91 0.60 -20.30
C CYS A 65 8.70 -0.70 -20.15
N ASP A 66 8.33 -1.51 -19.16
CA ASP A 66 8.92 -2.84 -18.92
C ASP A 66 8.34 -3.92 -19.86
N GLY A 67 7.31 -3.59 -20.65
CA GLY A 67 6.60 -4.53 -21.51
C GLY A 67 5.69 -5.50 -20.76
N LEU A 68 5.48 -5.29 -19.46
CA LEU A 68 4.67 -6.09 -18.55
C LEU A 68 3.70 -5.23 -17.72
N GLY A 69 3.28 -4.10 -18.29
CA GLY A 69 2.23 -3.24 -17.72
C GLY A 69 2.74 -2.07 -16.88
N THR A 70 4.05 -1.88 -16.68
CA THR A 70 4.58 -0.68 -16.00
C THR A 70 5.16 0.30 -17.02
N GLY A 71 4.66 1.54 -16.99
CA GLY A 71 5.17 2.67 -17.77
C GLY A 71 5.84 3.72 -16.88
N PHE A 72 6.78 4.46 -17.45
CA PHE A 72 7.51 5.55 -16.80
C PHE A 72 7.49 6.79 -17.68
N SER A 73 7.34 7.97 -17.06
CA SER A 73 7.60 9.27 -17.69
C SER A 73 7.98 10.30 -16.63
N SER A 74 8.37 11.50 -17.06
CA SER A 74 8.31 12.66 -16.17
C SER A 74 6.87 13.19 -16.07
N GLU A 75 6.62 14.05 -15.09
CA GLU A 75 5.38 14.82 -14.92
C GLU A 75 5.12 15.80 -16.06
N LEU A 76 6.03 15.95 -17.04
CA LEU A 76 5.79 16.73 -18.24
C LEU A 76 4.51 16.29 -18.95
N VAL A 77 4.19 14.99 -18.96
CA VAL A 77 2.93 14.49 -19.55
C VAL A 77 1.70 15.09 -18.86
N LEU A 78 1.76 15.40 -17.57
CA LEU A 78 0.67 16.07 -16.84
C LEU A 78 0.64 17.56 -17.20
N GLN A 79 1.81 18.19 -17.28
CA GLN A 79 1.94 19.62 -17.59
C GLN A 79 1.49 19.96 -19.02
N GLU A 80 1.71 19.06 -19.97
CA GLU A 80 1.33 19.23 -21.38
C GLU A 80 -0.14 18.86 -21.66
N ASN A 81 -0.85 18.26 -20.69
CA ASN A 81 -2.27 17.91 -20.79
C ASN A 81 -3.11 18.54 -19.65
N PRO A 82 -3.12 19.87 -19.49
CA PRO A 82 -3.75 20.54 -18.35
C PRO A 82 -5.28 20.42 -18.31
N ASP A 83 -5.90 19.97 -19.40
CA ASP A 83 -7.33 19.67 -19.51
C ASP A 83 -7.70 18.28 -19.00
N LYS A 84 -6.71 17.43 -18.67
CA LYS A 84 -6.91 16.06 -18.20
C LYS A 84 -6.36 15.87 -16.79
N THR A 85 -7.09 15.14 -15.97
CA THR A 85 -6.60 14.65 -14.68
C THR A 85 -5.62 13.50 -14.90
N GLU A 86 -4.72 13.27 -13.93
CA GLU A 86 -3.78 12.14 -13.98
C GLU A 86 -4.50 10.79 -14.19
N ALA A 87 -5.60 10.56 -13.48
CA ALA A 87 -6.39 9.33 -13.62
C ALA A 87 -6.96 9.13 -15.04
N GLN A 88 -7.28 10.23 -15.75
CA GLN A 88 -7.72 10.14 -17.15
C GLN A 88 -6.56 9.76 -18.07
N ILE A 89 -5.38 10.35 -17.88
CA ILE A 89 -4.17 10.01 -18.63
C ILE A 89 -3.82 8.53 -18.40
N ASP A 90 -3.85 8.06 -17.15
CA ASP A 90 -3.58 6.67 -16.81
C ASP A 90 -4.57 5.72 -17.47
N ASN A 91 -5.86 6.06 -17.49
CA ASN A 91 -6.86 5.25 -18.16
C ASN A 91 -6.66 5.19 -19.68
N ILE A 92 -6.22 6.28 -20.32
CA ILE A 92 -5.91 6.30 -21.75
C ILE A 92 -4.69 5.42 -22.03
N MET A 93 -3.62 5.58 -21.25
CA MET A 93 -2.41 4.76 -21.39
C MET A 93 -2.68 3.28 -21.12
N GLN A 94 -3.57 2.95 -20.19
CA GLN A 94 -4.02 1.57 -20.01
C GLN A 94 -4.74 1.03 -21.25
N GLN A 95 -5.71 1.78 -21.79
CA GLN A 95 -6.54 1.32 -22.91
C GLN A 95 -5.75 1.12 -24.20
N PHE A 96 -4.83 2.03 -24.52
CA PHE A 96 -4.10 2.03 -25.80
C PHE A 96 -2.74 1.33 -25.71
N MET A 97 -2.05 1.46 -24.57
CA MET A 97 -0.68 1.00 -24.40
C MET A 97 -0.56 -0.21 -23.47
N GLY A 98 -1.65 -0.66 -22.82
CA GLY A 98 -1.63 -1.77 -21.88
C GLY A 98 -0.85 -1.47 -20.58
N ILE A 99 -0.78 -0.20 -20.19
CA ILE A 99 -0.06 0.23 -18.99
C ILE A 99 -1.01 0.23 -17.79
N ASP A 100 -0.89 -0.78 -16.94
CA ASP A 100 -1.65 -0.91 -15.70
C ASP A 100 -1.14 0.01 -14.59
N ARG A 101 0.17 0.30 -14.60
CA ARG A 101 0.81 1.19 -13.62
C ARG A 101 1.68 2.20 -14.34
N TYR A 102 1.28 3.47 -14.29
CA TYR A 102 2.00 4.54 -14.96
C TYR A 102 2.68 5.49 -13.97
N ILE A 103 3.99 5.29 -13.77
CA ILE A 103 4.82 6.04 -12.83
C ILE A 103 5.29 7.34 -13.49
N LYS A 104 4.99 8.48 -12.85
CA LYS A 104 5.35 9.81 -13.32
C LYS A 104 6.27 10.45 -12.28
N MET A 105 7.45 10.89 -12.71
CA MET A 105 8.47 11.45 -11.82
C MET A 105 8.53 12.97 -11.97
N PRO A 106 8.76 13.72 -10.88
CA PRO A 106 8.97 15.17 -10.96
C PRO A 106 9.96 15.57 -12.05
N VAL A 107 9.62 16.64 -12.79
CA VAL A 107 10.49 17.16 -13.86
C VAL A 107 11.84 17.62 -13.31
N LEU A 108 12.86 17.53 -14.15
CA LEU A 108 14.21 17.93 -13.81
C LEU A 108 14.37 19.47 -13.86
N PRO A 109 14.98 20.11 -12.83
CA PRO A 109 15.13 21.56 -12.78
C PRO A 109 15.89 22.21 -13.95
N TYR A 110 16.88 21.52 -14.50
CA TYR A 110 17.83 22.11 -15.45
C TYR A 110 17.73 21.52 -16.88
N ASP A 111 17.32 20.26 -17.02
CA ASP A 111 17.03 19.64 -18.32
C ASP A 111 15.78 20.28 -18.94
N GLY A 112 15.95 21.00 -20.05
CA GLY A 112 14.89 21.78 -20.68
C GLY A 112 13.87 20.96 -21.47
N ILE A 113 14.12 19.67 -21.72
CA ILE A 113 13.15 18.80 -22.41
C ILE A 113 12.41 17.85 -21.46
N HIS A 114 12.92 17.64 -20.24
CA HIS A 114 12.34 16.79 -19.20
C HIS A 114 12.07 15.35 -19.64
N HIS A 115 12.85 14.83 -20.58
CA HIS A 115 12.70 13.46 -21.08
C HIS A 115 13.42 12.46 -20.17
N ILE A 116 12.75 11.36 -19.83
CA ILE A 116 13.35 10.32 -18.98
C ILE A 116 14.50 9.57 -19.65
N ASP A 117 14.49 9.46 -20.98
CA ASP A 117 15.54 8.76 -21.73
C ASP A 117 16.91 9.48 -21.74
N MET A 118 16.97 10.68 -21.16
CA MET A 118 18.20 11.45 -20.96
C MET A 118 18.91 11.11 -19.64
N HIS A 119 18.23 10.49 -18.69
CA HIS A 119 18.80 10.20 -17.37
C HIS A 119 18.49 8.80 -16.84
N MET A 120 17.63 8.03 -17.51
CA MET A 120 17.21 6.70 -17.10
C MET A 120 17.03 5.78 -18.32
N LYS A 121 17.34 4.50 -18.16
CA LYS A 121 17.03 3.45 -19.13
C LYS A 121 16.70 2.12 -18.47
N LEU A 122 15.63 1.46 -18.90
CA LEU A 122 15.38 0.05 -18.57
C LEU A 122 16.35 -0.85 -19.34
N LEU A 123 17.17 -1.63 -18.63
CA LEU A 123 18.02 -2.66 -19.25
C LEU A 123 17.29 -4.00 -19.40
N ASP A 124 16.32 -4.23 -18.51
CA ASP A 124 15.40 -5.35 -18.47
C ASP A 124 14.21 -4.96 -17.58
N GLU A 125 13.32 -5.90 -17.30
CA GLU A 125 12.09 -5.67 -16.54
C GLU A 125 12.34 -5.35 -15.04
N GLU A 126 13.59 -5.51 -14.56
CA GLU A 126 13.94 -5.36 -13.15
C GLU A 126 15.09 -4.37 -12.90
N THR A 127 15.74 -3.83 -13.94
CA THR A 127 16.98 -3.07 -13.81
C THR A 127 16.89 -1.69 -14.46
N LEU A 128 17.04 -0.66 -13.61
CA LEU A 128 17.13 0.75 -14.00
C LEU A 128 18.61 1.15 -14.13
N LEU A 129 19.03 1.55 -15.32
CA LEU A 129 20.29 2.27 -15.52
C LEU A 129 20.03 3.76 -15.36
N VAL A 130 20.76 4.44 -14.48
CA VAL A 130 20.52 5.84 -14.11
C VAL A 130 21.81 6.66 -14.24
N GLY A 131 21.69 7.87 -14.77
CA GLY A 131 22.80 8.82 -14.81
C GLY A 131 23.18 9.34 -13.44
N GLN A 132 24.48 9.26 -13.12
CA GLN A 132 25.04 9.75 -11.87
C GLN A 132 25.88 11.00 -12.12
N TYR A 133 25.51 12.08 -11.43
CA TYR A 133 26.26 13.33 -11.40
C TYR A 133 27.04 13.42 -10.08
N PRO A 134 28.08 14.28 -10.00
CA PRO A 134 28.70 14.60 -8.73
C PRO A 134 27.68 15.15 -7.72
N ASP A 135 27.91 14.91 -6.43
CA ASP A 135 26.99 15.28 -5.36
C ASP A 135 26.62 16.78 -5.41
N GLY A 136 25.32 17.06 -5.44
CA GLY A 136 24.78 18.43 -5.44
C GLY A 136 24.90 19.17 -6.78
N ILE A 137 25.37 18.52 -7.86
CA ILE A 137 25.57 19.16 -9.16
C ILE A 137 24.43 18.83 -10.13
N SER A 138 24.00 19.85 -10.88
CA SER A 138 22.97 19.73 -11.93
C SER A 138 21.70 19.04 -11.41
N ASP A 139 21.07 18.20 -12.24
CA ASP A 139 19.87 17.46 -11.88
C ASP A 139 20.13 16.23 -11.01
N GLY A 140 21.39 15.96 -10.64
CA GLY A 140 21.77 14.81 -9.79
C GLY A 140 20.91 14.63 -8.54
N PRO A 141 20.67 15.69 -7.73
CA PRO A 141 19.79 15.59 -6.56
C PRO A 141 18.35 15.20 -6.89
N GLN A 142 17.76 15.77 -7.96
CA GLN A 142 16.38 15.46 -8.34
C GLN A 142 16.27 14.05 -8.95
N ILE A 143 17.24 13.64 -9.76
CA ILE A 143 17.31 12.26 -10.30
C ILE A 143 17.39 11.26 -9.13
N ALA A 144 18.25 11.52 -8.14
CA ALA A 144 18.35 10.65 -6.96
C ALA A 144 17.04 10.59 -6.16
N ALA A 145 16.36 11.72 -5.98
CA ALA A 145 15.05 11.76 -5.32
C ALA A 145 13.99 10.98 -6.09
N ASN A 146 13.91 11.16 -7.40
CA ASN A 146 12.98 10.44 -8.27
C ASN A 146 13.22 8.93 -8.22
N ILE A 147 14.47 8.48 -8.29
CA ILE A 147 14.80 7.06 -8.26
C ILE A 147 14.58 6.46 -6.86
N ALA A 148 14.84 7.21 -5.80
CA ALA A 148 14.50 6.78 -4.44
C ALA A 148 12.99 6.60 -4.29
N GLU A 149 12.18 7.52 -4.83
CA GLU A 149 10.72 7.39 -4.85
C GLU A 149 10.27 6.13 -5.60
N VAL A 150 10.87 5.85 -6.76
CA VAL A 150 10.58 4.63 -7.54
C VAL A 150 10.89 3.36 -6.71
N VAL A 151 12.08 3.30 -6.13
CA VAL A 151 12.60 2.10 -5.44
C VAL A 151 11.91 1.84 -4.09
N ASN A 152 11.45 2.90 -3.41
CA ASN A 152 10.81 2.80 -2.10
C ASN A 152 9.32 2.47 -2.19
N ASN A 153 8.65 2.88 -3.27
CA ASN A 153 7.19 2.77 -3.38
C ASN A 153 6.72 1.75 -4.41
N TYR A 154 7.60 1.28 -5.30
CA TYR A 154 7.20 0.40 -6.40
C TYR A 154 8.09 -0.84 -6.53
N GLN A 155 7.45 -1.95 -6.88
CA GLN A 155 8.08 -3.23 -7.21
C GLN A 155 8.05 -3.46 -8.72
N THR A 156 8.94 -4.29 -9.25
CA THR A 156 8.95 -4.75 -10.64
C THR A 156 7.65 -5.48 -10.98
N ALA A 157 7.39 -5.74 -12.27
CA ALA A 157 6.24 -6.56 -12.70
C ALA A 157 6.25 -7.99 -12.10
N PHE A 158 7.35 -8.41 -11.49
CA PHE A 158 7.48 -9.71 -10.81
C PHE A 158 7.41 -9.61 -9.28
N GLY A 159 7.12 -8.43 -8.71
CA GLY A 159 7.05 -8.21 -7.26
C GLY A 159 8.40 -8.05 -6.56
N ASN A 160 9.51 -8.00 -7.31
CA ASN A 160 10.84 -7.75 -6.75
C ASN A 160 11.10 -6.24 -6.61
N GLN A 161 12.09 -5.84 -5.82
CA GLN A 161 12.58 -4.46 -5.85
C GLN A 161 13.41 -4.20 -7.12
N TYR A 162 13.30 -3.00 -7.69
CA TYR A 162 14.13 -2.59 -8.83
C TYR A 162 15.62 -2.56 -8.45
N LYS A 163 16.46 -3.11 -9.32
CA LYS A 163 17.92 -2.96 -9.25
C LYS A 163 18.30 -1.64 -9.92
N VAL A 164 19.00 -0.76 -9.20
CA VAL A 164 19.54 0.48 -9.77
C VAL A 164 21.02 0.29 -10.10
N VAL A 165 21.41 0.65 -11.31
CA VAL A 165 22.79 0.71 -11.77
C VAL A 165 23.10 2.13 -12.17
N TYR A 166 24.09 2.74 -11.53
CA TYR A 166 24.51 4.10 -11.84
C TYR A 166 25.61 4.12 -12.89
N VAL A 167 25.49 5.03 -13.86
CA VAL A 167 26.52 5.33 -14.85
C VAL A 167 26.98 6.79 -14.69
N PRO A 168 28.28 7.05 -14.46
CA PRO A 168 28.76 8.42 -14.25
C PRO A 168 28.60 9.24 -15.53
N MET A 169 27.92 10.39 -15.43
CA MET A 169 27.69 11.27 -16.56
C MET A 169 28.91 12.19 -16.80
N PRO A 170 29.32 12.40 -18.06
CA PRO A 170 30.49 13.22 -18.35
C PRO A 170 30.13 14.71 -18.34
N PRO A 171 31.04 15.59 -17.89
CA PRO A 171 30.90 17.03 -18.08
C PRO A 171 31.08 17.40 -19.57
N ASP A 172 30.82 18.66 -19.90
CA ASP A 172 31.18 19.23 -21.20
C ASP A 172 32.70 19.31 -21.41
N ALA A 173 33.14 19.82 -22.57
CA ALA A 173 34.57 19.96 -22.88
C ALA A 173 35.31 20.97 -21.97
N GLY A 174 34.59 21.85 -21.28
CA GLY A 174 35.11 22.78 -20.29
C GLY A 174 35.24 22.19 -18.88
N GLY A 175 34.65 21.02 -18.64
CA GLY A 175 34.56 20.40 -17.31
C GLY A 175 33.32 20.81 -16.52
N ASP A 176 32.38 21.52 -17.15
CA ASP A 176 31.17 22.02 -16.53
C ASP A 176 30.00 21.05 -16.72
N TYR A 177 29.02 21.12 -15.81
CA TYR A 177 27.75 20.40 -15.90
C TYR A 177 26.60 21.39 -16.10
N PRO A 178 25.50 20.99 -16.76
CA PRO A 178 24.38 21.88 -17.02
C PRO A 178 23.82 22.48 -15.72
N SER A 179 23.70 23.81 -15.70
CA SER A 179 23.11 24.58 -14.59
C SER A 179 21.89 25.41 -15.02
N SER A 180 21.54 25.38 -16.32
CA SER A 180 20.32 25.96 -16.89
C SER A 180 20.25 25.67 -18.39
N GLY A 181 19.39 24.74 -18.84
CA GLY A 181 19.06 24.55 -20.27
C GLY A 181 20.25 24.21 -21.18
N GLY A 182 21.32 23.62 -20.64
CA GLY A 182 22.52 23.20 -21.37
C GLY A 182 22.41 21.80 -21.97
N ASP A 183 23.42 21.36 -22.72
CA ASP A 183 23.47 20.04 -23.33
C ASP A 183 23.84 18.95 -22.33
N TYR A 184 22.91 18.01 -22.10
CA TYR A 184 23.11 16.87 -21.22
C TYR A 184 23.85 15.76 -21.94
N ARG A 185 25.19 15.75 -21.87
CA ARG A 185 25.94 14.55 -22.26
C ARG A 185 25.48 13.37 -21.40
N THR A 186 24.99 12.32 -22.05
CA THR A 186 24.30 11.22 -21.36
C THR A 186 24.63 9.89 -21.96
N PHE A 187 24.93 8.90 -21.12
CA PHE A 187 25.11 7.51 -21.53
C PHE A 187 23.80 6.72 -21.59
N THR A 188 22.72 7.24 -21.00
CA THR A 188 21.42 6.53 -20.90
C THR A 188 20.58 6.63 -22.17
N ASN A 189 20.87 7.60 -23.03
CA ASN A 189 20.24 7.77 -24.35
C ASN A 189 20.78 6.76 -25.40
N SER A 190 20.96 5.51 -24.95
CA SER A 190 21.41 4.36 -25.72
C SER A 190 20.23 3.60 -26.34
N ILE A 191 20.48 2.71 -27.29
CA ILE A 191 19.42 1.93 -27.94
C ILE A 191 19.81 0.46 -28.13
N PHE A 192 18.87 -0.42 -27.75
CA PHE A 192 18.93 -1.85 -28.05
C PHE A 192 18.52 -2.12 -29.48
N ILE A 193 19.32 -2.92 -30.18
CA ILE A 193 19.03 -3.45 -31.51
C ILE A 193 19.32 -4.95 -31.47
N ASN A 194 18.31 -5.73 -31.12
CA ASN A 194 18.42 -7.18 -30.90
C ASN A 194 19.54 -7.52 -29.89
N LYS A 195 20.65 -8.13 -30.33
CA LYS A 195 21.81 -8.53 -29.50
C LYS A 195 22.89 -7.44 -29.37
N THR A 196 22.64 -6.23 -29.87
CA THR A 196 23.57 -5.10 -29.84
C THR A 196 22.97 -3.96 -29.04
N ILE A 197 23.78 -3.24 -28.27
CA ILE A 197 23.40 -1.95 -27.69
C ILE A 197 24.36 -0.87 -28.18
N LEU A 198 23.80 0.20 -28.74
CA LEU A 198 24.55 1.37 -29.15
C LEU A 198 24.53 2.40 -28.02
N VAL A 199 25.69 2.79 -27.53
CA VAL A 199 25.87 3.71 -26.41
C VAL A 199 26.47 5.01 -26.93
N PRO A 200 25.89 6.18 -26.65
CA PRO A 200 26.53 7.46 -27.01
C PRO A 200 27.85 7.62 -26.24
N ILE A 201 28.90 8.09 -26.91
CA ILE A 201 30.21 8.36 -26.30
C ILE A 201 30.67 9.79 -26.60
N TYR A 202 31.53 10.35 -25.76
CA TYR A 202 31.90 11.77 -25.77
C TYR A 202 33.39 12.01 -25.54
N GLU A 203 33.94 11.50 -24.43
CA GLU A 203 35.32 11.72 -24.00
C GLU A 203 35.86 10.41 -23.39
N GLU A 204 37.00 9.92 -23.90
CA GLU A 204 37.52 8.57 -23.63
C GLU A 204 37.58 8.20 -22.12
N GLN A 205 37.95 9.17 -21.28
CA GLN A 205 38.08 8.96 -19.84
C GLN A 205 36.78 8.56 -19.13
N TYR A 206 35.62 9.02 -19.62
CA TYR A 206 34.31 8.66 -19.09
C TYR A 206 33.69 7.49 -19.87
N ASP A 207 33.88 7.48 -21.19
CA ASP A 207 33.31 6.48 -22.09
C ASP A 207 33.73 5.05 -21.72
N THR A 208 35.01 4.86 -21.39
CA THR A 208 35.54 3.54 -21.00
C THR A 208 34.86 2.96 -19.76
N THR A 209 34.48 3.82 -18.81
CA THR A 209 33.75 3.40 -17.60
C THR A 209 32.29 3.08 -17.94
N ALA A 210 31.63 3.93 -18.72
CA ALA A 210 30.26 3.72 -19.15
C ALA A 210 30.09 2.43 -19.96
N LEU A 211 30.94 2.21 -20.97
CA LEU A 211 30.93 1.00 -21.80
C LEU A 211 31.18 -0.26 -20.97
N ARG A 212 32.10 -0.21 -20.00
CA ARG A 212 32.32 -1.34 -19.07
C ARG A 212 31.08 -1.66 -18.25
N ILE A 213 30.41 -0.65 -17.69
CA ILE A 213 29.16 -0.85 -16.92
C ILE A 213 28.10 -1.53 -17.80
N TYR A 214 27.92 -1.08 -19.04
CA TYR A 214 27.01 -1.74 -19.98
C TYR A 214 27.41 -3.20 -20.26
N GLN A 215 28.69 -3.48 -20.49
CA GLN A 215 29.19 -4.84 -20.74
C GLN A 215 28.95 -5.77 -19.53
N GLU A 216 29.15 -5.26 -18.32
CA GLU A 216 28.91 -6.01 -17.08
C GLU A 216 27.42 -6.28 -16.84
N GLN A 217 26.54 -5.33 -17.16
CA GLN A 217 25.09 -5.49 -16.97
C GLN A 217 24.40 -6.27 -18.09
N LEU A 218 25.01 -6.34 -19.28
CA LEU A 218 24.44 -6.99 -20.46
C LEU A 218 25.40 -8.08 -21.02
N PRO A 219 25.64 -9.19 -20.29
CA PRO A 219 26.49 -10.27 -20.77
C PRO A 219 26.06 -10.78 -22.16
N GLY A 220 27.05 -11.03 -23.02
CA GLY A 220 26.86 -11.50 -24.39
C GLY A 220 26.33 -10.48 -25.38
N TYR A 221 25.93 -9.27 -24.95
CA TYR A 221 25.56 -8.20 -25.88
C TYR A 221 26.80 -7.61 -26.53
N ASN A 222 26.66 -7.25 -27.80
CA ASN A 222 27.63 -6.42 -28.48
C ASN A 222 27.42 -4.95 -28.07
N VAL A 223 28.27 -4.43 -27.18
CA VAL A 223 28.22 -3.03 -26.71
C VAL A 223 29.10 -2.16 -27.61
N VAL A 224 28.49 -1.19 -28.30
CA VAL A 224 29.17 -0.35 -29.29
C VAL A 224 29.02 1.12 -28.92
N GLY A 225 30.14 1.82 -28.71
CA GLY A 225 30.16 3.27 -28.53
C GLY A 225 30.05 4.01 -29.86
N ILE A 226 29.20 5.05 -29.93
CA ILE A 226 29.07 5.94 -31.10
C ILE A 226 29.27 7.40 -30.65
N ASP A 227 30.24 8.09 -31.25
CA ASP A 227 30.54 9.50 -30.94
C ASP A 227 29.32 10.38 -31.22
N CYS A 228 28.83 11.04 -30.17
CA CYS A 228 27.64 11.88 -30.20
C CYS A 228 27.93 13.36 -29.95
N ASN A 229 29.20 13.79 -29.92
CA ASN A 229 29.56 15.21 -29.72
C ASN A 229 28.89 16.14 -30.73
N ALA A 230 28.68 15.68 -31.97
CA ALA A 230 28.08 16.49 -33.03
C ALA A 230 26.55 16.65 -32.89
N ILE A 231 25.87 15.76 -32.15
CA ILE A 231 24.41 15.74 -32.06
C ILE A 231 23.87 16.19 -30.70
N ILE A 232 24.65 16.00 -29.63
CA ILE A 232 24.21 16.33 -28.26
C ILE A 232 23.84 17.80 -28.02
N PRO A 233 24.42 18.80 -28.71
CA PRO A 233 24.00 20.19 -28.57
C PRO A 233 22.55 20.45 -29.02
N ALA A 234 21.92 19.51 -29.73
CA ALA A 234 20.49 19.55 -30.07
C ALA A 234 19.59 18.91 -29.00
N SER A 235 20.10 18.70 -27.78
CA SER A 235 19.39 18.12 -26.63
C SER A 235 18.92 16.67 -26.87
N GLY A 236 19.78 15.84 -27.48
CA GLY A 236 19.49 14.41 -27.68
C GLY A 236 20.66 13.63 -28.27
N ALA A 237 20.63 12.31 -28.15
CA ALA A 237 21.66 11.42 -28.71
C ALA A 237 21.04 10.28 -29.55
N LEU A 238 21.60 9.07 -29.46
CA LEU A 238 21.23 7.94 -30.31
C LEU A 238 19.77 7.53 -30.15
N HIS A 239 19.27 7.46 -28.91
CA HIS A 239 17.89 7.03 -28.65
C HIS A 239 16.88 8.03 -29.22
N CYS A 240 17.12 9.34 -29.09
CA CYS A 240 16.23 10.41 -29.58
C CYS A 240 16.05 10.40 -31.11
N ILE A 241 17.08 10.01 -31.85
CA ILE A 241 17.06 10.02 -33.32
C ILE A 241 16.64 8.68 -33.94
N THR A 242 16.31 7.68 -33.12
CA THR A 242 15.98 6.32 -33.57
C THR A 242 14.62 5.85 -33.06
N LYS A 243 13.99 4.96 -33.82
CA LYS A 243 12.77 4.23 -33.43
C LYS A 243 12.92 2.78 -33.86
N LEU A 244 12.50 1.84 -33.02
CA LEU A 244 12.59 0.40 -33.33
C LEU A 244 11.41 -0.03 -34.22
N VAL A 245 11.67 -1.00 -35.09
CA VAL A 245 10.64 -1.71 -35.84
C VAL A 245 10.45 -3.08 -35.19
N TYR A 246 9.20 -3.45 -34.97
CA TYR A 246 8.82 -4.57 -34.13
C TYR A 246 8.57 -5.83 -34.96
N ALA A 247 8.58 -6.99 -34.30
CA ALA A 247 8.49 -8.28 -34.97
C ALA A 247 7.03 -8.65 -35.26
N HIS A 248 6.71 -9.07 -36.50
CA HIS A 248 5.34 -9.48 -36.85
C HIS A 248 4.83 -10.76 -36.17
N ASP A 249 5.72 -11.59 -35.62
CA ASP A 249 5.41 -12.90 -35.03
C ASP A 249 6.15 -13.07 -33.70
N PRO A 250 5.85 -12.31 -32.63
CA PRO A 250 6.66 -12.32 -31.41
C PRO A 250 6.51 -13.63 -30.62
N LEU A 251 7.63 -14.13 -30.09
CA LEU A 251 7.66 -15.18 -29.07
C LEU A 251 8.16 -14.54 -27.77
N LEU A 252 7.25 -14.34 -26.82
CA LEU A 252 7.52 -13.71 -25.53
C LEU A 252 8.12 -14.74 -24.57
N ILE A 253 9.23 -14.38 -23.93
CA ILE A 253 9.79 -15.07 -22.76
C ILE A 253 10.12 -14.00 -21.71
N ALA A 254 9.30 -13.90 -20.67
CA ALA A 254 9.50 -13.00 -19.54
C ALA A 254 9.81 -13.82 -18.28
N HIS A 255 10.90 -13.48 -17.59
CA HIS A 255 11.44 -14.30 -16.49
C HIS A 255 12.05 -13.41 -15.39
N PRO A 256 11.59 -13.51 -14.13
CA PRO A 256 12.25 -12.87 -13.00
C PRO A 256 13.58 -13.56 -12.71
N ARG A 257 14.67 -12.80 -12.73
CA ARG A 257 16.01 -13.38 -12.55
C ARG A 257 16.17 -13.96 -11.15
N LEU A 258 16.75 -15.16 -11.07
CA LEU A 258 17.18 -15.71 -9.79
C LEU A 258 18.25 -14.80 -9.19
N ARG A 259 18.05 -14.41 -7.94
CA ARG A 259 19.02 -13.61 -7.17
C ARG A 259 19.97 -14.54 -6.42
N ASP A 260 21.13 -13.99 -6.08
CA ASP A 260 22.07 -14.62 -5.15
C ASP A 260 21.31 -15.03 -3.88
N THR A 261 21.66 -16.20 -3.35
CA THR A 261 21.04 -16.74 -2.14
C THR A 261 22.12 -17.19 -1.19
N TYR A 262 21.85 -17.17 0.11
CA TYR A 262 22.70 -17.83 1.09
C TYR A 262 22.24 -19.26 1.42
N PHE A 263 21.10 -19.68 0.84
CA PHE A 263 20.47 -20.96 1.15
C PHE A 263 20.83 -22.03 0.12
N VAL A 264 21.17 -23.22 0.62
CA VAL A 264 21.37 -24.42 -0.18
C VAL A 264 20.00 -25.07 -0.35
N GLU A 265 19.29 -24.66 -1.40
CA GLU A 265 17.91 -25.04 -1.67
C GLU A 265 17.64 -25.19 -3.17
N ASP A 266 16.61 -25.95 -3.50
CA ASP A 266 16.10 -26.04 -4.87
C ASP A 266 15.60 -24.66 -5.33
N ARG A 267 15.99 -24.24 -6.54
CA ARG A 267 15.63 -22.94 -7.10
C ARG A 267 14.69 -23.13 -8.29
N GLN A 268 13.42 -22.79 -8.10
CA GLN A 268 12.44 -22.81 -9.18
C GLN A 268 12.69 -21.65 -10.14
N VAL A 269 12.85 -21.98 -11.42
CA VAL A 269 12.87 -21.04 -12.54
C VAL A 269 11.47 -21.02 -13.13
N MET A 270 10.82 -19.86 -13.11
CA MET A 270 9.51 -19.64 -13.72
C MET A 270 9.61 -18.65 -14.88
N ALA A 271 8.85 -18.84 -15.95
CA ALA A 271 8.79 -17.88 -17.04
C ALA A 271 7.40 -17.81 -17.65
N ARG A 272 6.95 -16.60 -17.98
CA ARG A 272 5.80 -16.38 -18.85
C ARG A 272 6.25 -16.57 -20.30
N ILE A 273 5.74 -17.61 -20.95
CA ILE A 273 6.13 -17.97 -22.32
C ILE A 273 4.89 -18.02 -23.20
N GLN A 274 4.82 -17.13 -24.20
CA GLN A 274 3.59 -16.94 -24.98
C GLN A 274 3.89 -16.73 -26.47
N HIS A 275 3.04 -17.33 -27.29
CA HIS A 275 3.03 -17.17 -28.75
C HIS A 275 1.61 -17.40 -29.26
N ARG A 276 1.19 -16.71 -30.32
CA ARG A 276 -0.18 -16.83 -30.87
C ARG A 276 -0.57 -18.24 -31.32
N SER A 277 0.42 -19.03 -31.77
CA SER A 277 0.21 -20.43 -32.16
C SER A 277 0.26 -21.41 -30.99
N GLY A 278 0.56 -20.94 -29.77
CA GLY A 278 0.89 -21.77 -28.61
C GLY A 278 2.37 -22.19 -28.58
N ILE A 279 2.77 -22.77 -27.45
CA ILE A 279 4.14 -23.22 -27.20
C ILE A 279 4.24 -24.72 -27.40
N ALA A 280 5.19 -25.16 -28.24
CA ALA A 280 5.48 -26.56 -28.52
C ALA A 280 6.39 -27.17 -27.44
N SER A 281 7.41 -26.42 -27.02
CA SER A 281 8.34 -26.83 -25.98
C SER A 281 8.98 -25.62 -25.30
N ALA A 282 9.34 -25.79 -24.04
CA ALA A 282 10.19 -24.87 -23.30
C ALA A 282 11.23 -25.67 -22.51
N THR A 283 12.48 -25.22 -22.53
CA THR A 283 13.62 -25.92 -21.93
C THR A 283 14.46 -24.93 -21.14
N LEU A 284 14.80 -25.31 -19.91
CA LEU A 284 15.77 -24.63 -19.08
C LEU A 284 17.13 -25.30 -19.26
N TYR A 285 18.13 -24.49 -19.60
CA TYR A 285 19.53 -24.90 -19.68
C TYR A 285 20.30 -24.28 -18.51
N TRP A 286 21.05 -25.08 -17.76
CA TRP A 286 21.85 -24.56 -16.64
C TRP A 286 23.16 -25.33 -16.40
N SER A 287 24.10 -24.71 -15.69
CA SER A 287 25.40 -25.29 -15.33
C SER A 287 26.01 -24.65 -14.08
N THR A 288 27.02 -25.30 -13.48
CA THR A 288 27.75 -24.83 -12.29
C THR A 288 29.24 -24.66 -12.57
N SER A 289 29.75 -23.42 -12.46
CA SER A 289 31.14 -22.97 -12.63
C SER A 289 31.92 -23.40 -13.90
N VAL A 290 32.85 -22.53 -14.30
CA VAL A 290 33.00 -22.03 -15.68
C VAL A 290 34.27 -22.52 -16.41
N THR A 291 34.72 -23.76 -16.16
CA THR A 291 35.87 -24.32 -16.92
C THR A 291 35.38 -25.26 -18.02
N ASP A 292 35.20 -24.72 -19.23
CA ASP A 292 35.19 -25.39 -20.57
C ASP A 292 34.23 -26.60 -20.76
N PRO A 293 33.27 -26.55 -21.71
CA PRO A 293 31.88 -26.92 -21.47
C PRO A 293 31.59 -28.43 -21.54
N PRO A 294 31.04 -29.06 -20.49
CA PRO A 294 30.02 -30.08 -20.69
C PRO A 294 28.70 -29.38 -21.09
N LEU A 295 27.92 -30.04 -21.94
CA LEU A 295 26.58 -29.60 -22.33
C LEU A 295 25.78 -29.15 -21.08
N PRO A 296 25.10 -27.99 -21.11
CA PRO A 296 24.26 -27.57 -20.00
C PRO A 296 23.26 -28.67 -19.66
N TYR A 297 22.96 -28.85 -18.37
CA TYR A 297 21.86 -29.71 -17.97
C TYR A 297 20.58 -29.16 -18.61
N GLU A 298 19.89 -30.03 -19.34
CA GLU A 298 18.64 -29.70 -20.00
C GLU A 298 17.47 -30.17 -19.14
N LEU A 299 16.64 -29.23 -18.70
CA LEU A 299 15.45 -29.51 -17.92
C LEU A 299 14.22 -29.08 -18.73
N PRO A 300 13.32 -30.00 -19.13
CA PRO A 300 12.07 -29.61 -19.76
C PRO A 300 11.25 -28.78 -18.76
N MET A 301 10.74 -27.64 -19.22
CA MET A 301 9.83 -26.83 -18.42
C MET A 301 8.40 -27.35 -18.57
N THR A 302 7.63 -27.28 -17.48
CA THR A 302 6.22 -27.69 -17.44
C THR A 302 5.33 -26.46 -17.31
N LEU A 303 4.26 -26.39 -18.11
CA LEU A 303 3.21 -25.38 -17.96
C LEU A 303 2.44 -25.64 -16.65
N THR A 304 2.68 -24.81 -15.64
CA THR A 304 2.08 -24.95 -14.31
C THR A 304 0.91 -24.01 -14.07
N ASP A 305 0.86 -22.89 -14.79
CA ASP A 305 -0.30 -22.00 -14.83
C ASP A 305 -0.69 -21.72 -16.29
N PRO A 306 -1.67 -22.47 -16.84
CA PRO A 306 -2.17 -22.26 -18.19
C PRO A 306 -2.86 -20.91 -18.41
N ALA A 307 -3.45 -20.30 -17.37
CA ALA A 307 -4.16 -19.04 -17.51
C ALA A 307 -3.19 -17.88 -17.75
N ASN A 308 -2.05 -17.89 -17.05
CA ASN A 308 -1.04 -16.85 -17.13
C ASN A 308 0.18 -17.25 -18.00
N ASN A 309 0.12 -18.40 -18.68
CA ASN A 309 1.20 -18.95 -19.50
C ASN A 309 2.53 -19.13 -18.73
N ILE A 310 2.48 -19.58 -17.47
CA ILE A 310 3.66 -19.77 -16.63
C ILE A 310 4.20 -21.19 -16.78
N TRP A 311 5.46 -21.26 -17.20
CA TRP A 311 6.26 -22.47 -17.34
C TRP A 311 7.30 -22.52 -16.23
N THR A 312 7.54 -23.70 -15.66
CA THR A 312 8.52 -23.86 -14.58
C THR A 312 9.43 -25.06 -14.79
N ALA A 313 10.67 -24.92 -14.32
CA ALA A 313 11.61 -26.01 -14.07
C ALA A 313 12.37 -25.70 -12.78
N THR A 314 13.00 -26.70 -12.17
CA THR A 314 13.68 -26.52 -10.88
C THR A 314 15.15 -26.89 -11.02
N ILE A 315 16.04 -25.93 -10.73
CA ILE A 315 17.46 -26.18 -10.56
C ILE A 315 17.64 -26.81 -9.18
N PRO A 316 18.19 -28.04 -9.06
CA PRO A 316 18.42 -28.67 -7.76
C PRO A 316 19.36 -27.84 -6.88
N ALA A 317 19.25 -28.00 -5.57
CA ALA A 317 20.09 -27.32 -4.59
C ALA A 317 21.59 -27.40 -4.92
N GLN A 318 22.25 -26.25 -4.90
CA GLN A 318 23.68 -26.13 -5.19
C GLN A 318 24.46 -25.78 -3.92
N PRO A 319 25.69 -26.32 -3.76
CA PRO A 319 26.49 -26.07 -2.56
C PRO A 319 26.87 -24.59 -2.43
N ALA A 320 27.08 -24.14 -1.19
CA ALA A 320 27.61 -22.81 -0.93
C ALA A 320 28.95 -22.61 -1.68
N GLY A 321 29.14 -21.41 -2.22
CA GLY A 321 30.22 -21.05 -3.13
C GLY A 321 29.93 -21.28 -4.62
N ALA A 322 28.91 -22.07 -4.97
CA ALA A 322 28.59 -22.35 -6.37
C ALA A 322 28.09 -21.09 -7.11
N VAL A 323 28.56 -20.91 -8.35
CA VAL A 323 28.00 -19.97 -9.32
C VAL A 323 27.24 -20.78 -10.36
N VAL A 324 25.94 -20.50 -10.47
CA VAL A 324 25.05 -21.16 -11.41
C VAL A 324 24.78 -20.20 -12.56
N THR A 325 24.93 -20.68 -13.79
CA THR A 325 24.53 -19.95 -15.00
C THR A 325 23.39 -20.68 -15.68
N TYR A 326 22.43 -19.93 -16.24
CA TYR A 326 21.27 -20.52 -16.89
C TYR A 326 20.61 -19.61 -17.94
N TYR A 327 19.84 -20.22 -18.83
CA TYR A 327 18.97 -19.54 -19.79
C TYR A 327 17.76 -20.41 -20.14
N ILE A 328 16.74 -19.79 -20.72
CA ILE A 328 15.50 -20.47 -21.15
C ILE A 328 15.44 -20.44 -22.68
N GLU A 329 15.08 -21.56 -23.30
CA GLU A 329 14.71 -21.65 -24.71
C GLU A 329 13.24 -22.02 -24.82
N ALA A 330 12.54 -21.45 -25.80
CA ALA A 330 11.19 -21.88 -26.17
C ALA A 330 11.05 -22.03 -27.68
N ALA A 331 10.22 -22.99 -28.07
CA ALA A 331 9.77 -23.18 -29.44
C ALA A 331 8.23 -23.06 -29.49
N ALA A 332 7.72 -22.22 -30.37
CA ALA A 332 6.30 -22.10 -30.65
C ALA A 332 5.82 -23.22 -31.60
N ASN A 333 4.51 -23.48 -31.64
CA ASN A 333 3.91 -24.41 -32.61
C ASN A 333 4.09 -23.97 -34.08
N SER A 334 4.47 -22.71 -34.31
CA SER A 334 4.84 -22.21 -35.65
C SER A 334 6.24 -22.64 -36.09
N GLY A 335 7.04 -23.22 -35.18
CA GLY A 335 8.46 -23.50 -35.38
C GLY A 335 9.38 -22.32 -35.02
N LYS A 336 8.83 -21.16 -34.64
CA LYS A 336 9.62 -20.03 -34.15
C LYS A 336 10.29 -20.39 -32.83
N THR A 337 11.59 -20.09 -32.70
CA THR A 337 12.34 -20.29 -31.46
C THR A 337 12.87 -18.96 -30.93
N GLN A 338 13.09 -18.90 -29.61
CA GLN A 338 13.69 -17.76 -28.93
C GLN A 338 14.38 -18.23 -27.64
N VAL A 339 15.40 -17.49 -27.22
CA VAL A 339 16.08 -17.68 -25.93
C VAL A 339 15.97 -16.45 -25.04
N ARG A 340 16.06 -16.66 -23.72
CA ARG A 340 16.10 -15.61 -22.70
C ARG A 340 17.24 -15.89 -21.70
N PRO A 341 18.24 -14.99 -21.57
CA PRO A 341 18.37 -13.73 -22.32
C PRO A 341 18.63 -13.97 -23.82
N ILE A 342 18.33 -12.99 -24.67
CA ILE A 342 18.42 -13.12 -26.15
C ILE A 342 19.86 -13.39 -26.64
N THR A 343 20.85 -13.10 -25.80
CA THR A 343 22.28 -13.33 -26.05
C THR A 343 22.75 -14.72 -25.65
N ALA A 344 21.89 -15.59 -25.13
CA ALA A 344 22.29 -16.95 -24.81
C ALA A 344 22.69 -17.74 -26.08
N PRO A 345 23.68 -18.65 -25.97
CA PRO A 345 24.42 -19.02 -24.74
C PRO A 345 25.61 -18.09 -24.40
N GLU A 346 25.96 -17.11 -25.25
CA GLU A 346 27.09 -16.21 -24.99
C GLU A 346 26.87 -15.29 -23.77
N GLY A 347 25.62 -14.92 -23.53
CA GLY A 347 25.16 -14.24 -22.32
C GLY A 347 24.13 -15.09 -21.59
N MET A 348 24.33 -15.32 -20.30
CA MET A 348 23.41 -16.11 -19.47
C MET A 348 23.07 -15.37 -18.19
N TYR A 349 21.92 -15.69 -17.60
CA TYR A 349 21.66 -15.29 -16.23
C TYR A 349 22.59 -16.04 -15.29
N SER A 350 22.90 -15.44 -14.15
CA SER A 350 23.69 -16.08 -13.11
C SER A 350 23.18 -15.72 -11.72
N TYR A 351 23.33 -16.67 -10.80
CA TYR A 351 23.21 -16.43 -9.38
C TYR A 351 24.28 -17.23 -8.64
N LYS A 352 24.67 -16.72 -7.48
CA LYS A 352 25.62 -17.36 -6.58
C LYS A 352 24.92 -17.88 -5.33
N VAL A 353 25.28 -19.09 -4.92
CA VAL A 353 25.00 -19.57 -3.57
C VAL A 353 26.12 -19.06 -2.68
N MET A 354 25.86 -18.01 -1.91
CA MET A 354 26.81 -17.32 -1.08
C MET A 354 27.15 -18.12 0.18
N GLU A 355 28.38 -17.97 0.68
CA GLU A 355 28.78 -18.54 1.96
C GLU A 355 28.33 -17.65 3.12
N VAL A 356 27.83 -18.26 4.19
CA VAL A 356 27.53 -17.58 5.45
C VAL A 356 28.80 -17.57 6.30
N THR A 357 29.49 -16.43 6.35
CA THR A 357 30.80 -16.30 7.03
C THR A 357 30.74 -15.52 8.34
N GLN A 358 29.61 -14.90 8.66
CA GLN A 358 29.41 -14.08 9.85
C GLN A 358 28.00 -14.24 10.43
N ALA A 359 27.84 -13.93 11.72
CA ALA A 359 26.53 -13.79 12.34
C ALA A 359 25.73 -12.64 11.69
N PRO A 360 24.39 -12.61 11.86
CA PRO A 360 23.56 -11.55 11.26
C PRO A 360 23.92 -10.16 11.79
N THR A 361 23.88 -9.15 10.92
CA THR A 361 23.69 -7.75 11.29
C THR A 361 22.19 -7.49 11.35
N ILE A 362 21.70 -7.10 12.53
CA ILE A 362 20.27 -6.92 12.77
C ILE A 362 19.82 -5.60 12.16
N SER A 363 18.77 -5.65 11.36
CA SER A 363 18.08 -4.48 10.79
C SER A 363 16.60 -4.80 10.71
N PHE A 364 15.74 -3.89 11.16
CA PHE A 364 14.29 -4.04 11.02
C PHE A 364 13.60 -2.67 11.06
N THR A 365 12.37 -2.63 10.57
CA THR A 365 11.52 -1.42 10.57
C THR A 365 10.20 -1.68 11.29
N ALA A 366 9.52 -0.61 11.69
CA ALA A 366 8.14 -0.62 12.14
C ALA A 366 7.30 0.19 11.13
N SER A 367 6.13 -0.31 10.78
CA SER A 367 5.18 0.36 9.87
C SER A 367 4.70 1.72 10.40
N GLN A 368 4.63 1.88 11.72
CA GLN A 368 4.25 3.13 12.39
C GLN A 368 5.02 3.26 13.71
N THR A 369 5.49 4.46 14.03
CA THR A 369 6.22 4.76 15.28
C THR A 369 5.37 5.53 16.30
N GLN A 370 4.22 6.08 15.88
CA GLN A 370 3.21 6.69 16.75
C GLN A 370 1.86 6.07 16.47
N VAL A 371 1.22 5.54 17.51
CA VAL A 371 -0.05 4.83 17.37
C VAL A 371 -1.03 5.16 18.49
N CYS A 372 -2.30 4.95 18.22
CA CYS A 372 -3.34 4.92 19.24
C CYS A 372 -3.27 3.56 19.98
N PRO A 373 -3.78 3.47 21.22
CA PRO A 373 -3.96 2.19 21.90
C PRO A 373 -4.62 1.15 20.99
N ASP A 374 -4.09 -0.06 21.04
CA ASP A 374 -4.58 -1.24 20.31
C ASP A 374 -4.53 -1.16 18.77
N VAL A 375 -3.88 -0.14 18.19
CA VAL A 375 -3.57 -0.11 16.76
C VAL A 375 -2.39 -1.05 16.45
N PRO A 376 -2.52 -1.96 15.46
CA PRO A 376 -1.47 -2.90 15.12
C PRO A 376 -0.28 -2.21 14.42
N VAL A 377 0.91 -2.53 14.90
CA VAL A 377 2.20 -2.16 14.30
C VAL A 377 2.82 -3.40 13.68
N GLN A 378 2.95 -3.40 12.36
CA GLN A 378 3.73 -4.40 11.63
C GLN A 378 5.23 -4.09 11.77
N PHE A 379 6.01 -5.06 12.22
CA PHE A 379 7.47 -5.03 12.17
C PHE A 379 7.97 -5.87 11.00
N THR A 380 9.01 -5.40 10.31
CA THR A 380 9.60 -6.07 9.14
C THR A 380 11.09 -6.27 9.37
N ASP A 381 11.53 -7.53 9.37
CA ASP A 381 12.94 -7.89 9.41
C ASP A 381 13.63 -7.60 8.07
N ALA A 382 14.82 -7.02 8.15
CA ALA A 382 15.73 -6.78 7.03
C ALA A 382 17.16 -7.23 7.40
N SER A 383 17.29 -8.15 8.36
CA SER A 383 18.57 -8.62 8.88
C SER A 383 19.29 -9.52 7.88
N THR A 384 20.61 -9.40 7.79
CA THR A 384 21.44 -10.17 6.85
C THR A 384 22.79 -10.56 7.49
N PRO A 385 23.48 -11.61 7.04
CA PRO A 385 23.10 -12.56 6.00
C PRO A 385 22.35 -13.78 6.54
N ALA A 386 21.53 -14.39 5.68
CA ALA A 386 21.02 -15.76 5.83
C ALA A 386 20.30 -16.09 7.15
N VAL A 387 19.46 -15.18 7.65
CA VAL A 387 18.74 -15.42 8.91
C VAL A 387 17.83 -16.63 8.78
N THR A 388 17.93 -17.55 9.73
CA THR A 388 17.15 -18.80 9.79
C THR A 388 16.19 -18.85 10.96
N SER A 389 16.35 -18.00 11.98
CA SER A 389 15.39 -17.87 13.08
C SER A 389 15.39 -16.48 13.72
N TRP A 390 14.22 -16.12 14.25
CA TRP A 390 13.94 -14.83 14.89
C TRP A 390 13.43 -15.06 16.31
N LEU A 391 13.82 -14.17 17.21
CA LEU A 391 13.22 -14.02 18.52
C LEU A 391 13.00 -12.53 18.78
N TRP A 392 11.75 -12.13 18.71
CA TRP A 392 11.29 -10.79 19.01
C TRP A 392 10.88 -10.66 20.47
N SER A 393 11.13 -9.48 21.04
CA SER A 393 10.61 -9.06 22.33
C SER A 393 10.00 -7.66 22.20
N PHE A 394 8.75 -7.56 22.63
CA PHE A 394 7.94 -6.34 22.63
C PHE A 394 7.40 -6.12 24.05
N PRO A 395 8.22 -5.60 24.98
CA PRO A 395 7.78 -5.32 26.33
C PRO A 395 6.53 -4.43 26.32
N GLY A 396 5.44 -4.88 26.97
CA GLY A 396 4.16 -4.16 27.00
C GLY A 396 3.29 -4.30 25.74
N GLY A 397 3.77 -4.99 24.70
CA GLY A 397 3.03 -5.30 23.48
C GLY A 397 2.30 -6.64 23.56
N THR A 398 1.33 -6.84 22.67
CA THR A 398 0.60 -8.10 22.47
C THR A 398 0.72 -8.53 21.00
N PRO A 399 1.39 -9.66 20.69
CA PRO A 399 2.09 -10.53 21.62
C PRO A 399 3.38 -9.89 22.17
N ALA A 400 3.78 -10.27 23.40
CA ALA A 400 4.99 -9.74 24.04
C ALA A 400 6.29 -10.33 23.46
N THR A 401 6.21 -11.45 22.76
CA THR A 401 7.32 -12.07 22.02
C THR A 401 6.80 -12.71 20.73
N SER A 402 7.68 -12.92 19.76
CA SER A 402 7.34 -13.63 18.53
C SER A 402 8.55 -14.33 17.92
N THR A 403 8.32 -15.40 17.17
CA THR A 403 9.38 -16.13 16.43
C THR A 403 9.21 -16.06 14.91
N VAL A 404 8.20 -15.33 14.43
CA VAL A 404 8.01 -15.08 13.00
C VAL A 404 8.90 -13.91 12.55
N ALA A 405 9.34 -13.91 11.29
CA ALA A 405 10.22 -12.88 10.76
C ALA A 405 9.61 -11.47 10.86
N ASN A 406 8.34 -11.34 10.46
CA ASN A 406 7.63 -10.07 10.38
C ASN A 406 6.37 -10.08 11.27
N PRO A 407 6.47 -9.88 12.59
CA PRO A 407 5.32 -9.92 13.50
C PRO A 407 4.49 -8.64 13.46
N THR A 408 3.20 -8.77 13.77
CA THR A 408 2.31 -7.64 14.07
C THR A 408 2.08 -7.56 15.58
N VAL A 409 2.16 -6.36 16.17
CA VAL A 409 2.08 -6.13 17.62
C VAL A 409 1.17 -4.96 17.93
N THR A 410 0.31 -5.08 18.94
CA THR A 410 -0.49 -3.98 19.50
C THR A 410 -0.01 -3.58 20.88
N TYR A 411 -0.30 -2.36 21.31
CA TYR A 411 0.01 -1.87 22.65
C TYR A 411 -1.21 -1.15 23.23
N ALA A 412 -1.77 -1.67 24.32
CA ALA A 412 -3.04 -1.20 24.89
C ALA A 412 -2.89 0.03 25.80
N SER A 413 -1.71 0.20 26.40
CA SER A 413 -1.48 1.30 27.33
C SER A 413 -0.68 2.41 26.66
N PRO A 414 -1.00 3.68 26.93
CA PRO A 414 -0.14 4.78 26.55
C PRO A 414 1.27 4.65 27.10
N GLY A 415 2.26 5.01 26.30
CA GLY A 415 3.67 4.90 26.68
C GLY A 415 4.58 4.70 25.49
N THR A 416 5.88 4.74 25.74
CA THR A 416 6.91 4.49 24.74
C THR A 416 7.49 3.09 24.95
N TYR A 417 7.50 2.30 23.89
CA TYR A 417 7.87 0.90 23.89
C TYR A 417 9.07 0.64 22.98
N ASN A 418 9.96 -0.21 23.44
CA ASN A 418 11.10 -0.69 22.65
C ASN A 418 10.70 -1.96 21.90
N ALA A 419 11.40 -2.23 20.81
CA ALA A 419 11.36 -3.52 20.12
C ALA A 419 12.77 -4.10 20.08
N THR A 420 12.91 -5.38 20.42
CA THR A 420 14.18 -6.09 20.37
C THR A 420 14.06 -7.28 19.44
N LEU A 421 15.00 -7.42 18.51
CA LEU A 421 15.14 -8.59 17.66
C LEU A 421 16.48 -9.27 17.94
N THR A 422 16.41 -10.56 18.24
CA THR A 422 17.54 -11.49 18.15
C THR A 422 17.37 -12.35 16.90
N ALA A 423 18.29 -12.26 15.94
CA ALA A 423 18.27 -13.08 14.73
C ALA A 423 19.47 -14.02 14.70
N THR A 424 19.27 -15.23 14.19
CA THR A 424 20.29 -16.29 14.14
C THR A 424 20.48 -16.80 12.71
N ASN A 425 21.70 -17.15 12.36
CA ASN A 425 22.05 -17.91 11.17
C ASN A 425 23.00 -19.08 11.53
N ALA A 426 23.54 -19.77 10.52
CA ALA A 426 24.44 -20.90 10.71
C ALA A 426 25.75 -20.58 11.47
N VAL A 427 26.19 -19.32 11.50
CA VAL A 427 27.44 -18.89 12.14
C VAL A 427 27.22 -18.42 13.58
N GLY A 428 26.07 -17.82 13.87
CA GLY A 428 25.76 -17.33 15.21
C GLY A 428 24.50 -16.48 15.28
N SER A 429 24.34 -15.75 16.38
CA SER A 429 23.22 -14.83 16.60
C SER A 429 23.70 -13.42 16.93
N ALA A 430 22.87 -12.44 16.63
CA ALA A 430 23.05 -11.06 17.04
C ALA A 430 21.73 -10.50 17.58
N THR A 431 21.81 -9.45 18.41
CA THR A 431 20.63 -8.82 19.01
C THR A 431 20.72 -7.31 18.88
N TYR A 432 19.62 -6.67 18.51
CA TYR A 432 19.49 -5.21 18.46
C TYR A 432 18.17 -4.78 19.10
N THR A 433 18.20 -3.66 19.82
CA THR A 433 17.03 -3.03 20.42
C THR A 433 16.82 -1.65 19.81
N MET A 434 15.69 -1.48 19.12
CA MET A 434 15.21 -0.18 18.68
C MET A 434 14.53 0.50 19.87
N THR A 435 15.17 1.54 20.39
CA THR A 435 14.60 2.35 21.47
C THR A 435 13.49 3.24 20.96
N ALA A 436 12.40 3.36 21.72
CA ALA A 436 11.21 4.13 21.33
C ALA A 436 10.65 3.72 19.95
N ALA A 437 10.69 2.41 19.66
CA ALA A 437 10.17 1.83 18.43
C ALA A 437 8.70 2.21 18.19
N VAL A 438 7.89 2.23 19.25
CA VAL A 438 6.47 2.61 19.20
C VAL A 438 6.13 3.52 20.37
N THR A 439 5.47 4.64 20.11
CA THR A 439 4.87 5.50 21.13
C THR A 439 3.35 5.45 21.01
N VAL A 440 2.71 4.90 22.05
CA VAL A 440 1.27 4.87 22.21
C VAL A 440 0.80 6.15 22.89
N GLN A 441 -0.12 6.85 22.24
CA GLN A 441 -0.62 8.13 22.72
C GLN A 441 -1.49 7.97 23.97
N SER A 442 -1.37 8.91 24.92
CA SER A 442 -2.24 9.00 26.10
C SER A 442 -3.40 9.96 25.85
N TYR A 443 -4.54 9.63 26.47
CA TYR A 443 -5.77 10.41 26.37
C TYR A 443 -6.18 10.83 27.77
N THR A 444 -6.38 12.13 27.95
CA THR A 444 -6.58 12.73 29.27
C THR A 444 -7.92 13.47 29.37
N GLY A 445 -8.61 13.72 28.25
CA GLY A 445 -9.96 14.29 28.23
C GLY A 445 -10.99 13.35 27.60
N VAL A 446 -12.18 13.28 28.19
CA VAL A 446 -13.39 12.66 27.60
C VAL A 446 -14.40 13.79 27.40
N ALA A 447 -15.16 13.79 26.30
CA ALA A 447 -16.23 14.76 26.12
C ALA A 447 -17.38 14.57 27.13
N PRO A 448 -18.11 15.62 27.53
CA PRO A 448 -17.78 17.02 27.32
C PRO A 448 -16.55 17.44 28.13
N TYR A 449 -15.69 18.25 27.52
CA TYR A 449 -14.47 18.78 28.11
C TYR A 449 -14.53 20.32 28.10
N THR A 450 -14.04 20.95 29.16
CA THR A 450 -13.97 22.41 29.30
C THR A 450 -12.71 22.80 30.06
N GLU A 451 -11.94 23.74 29.54
CA GLU A 451 -10.78 24.34 30.19
C GLU A 451 -10.81 25.86 30.06
N ASN A 452 -10.66 26.57 31.18
CA ASN A 452 -10.76 28.03 31.32
C ASN A 452 -9.53 28.67 32.00
N PHE A 453 -8.48 27.87 32.22
CA PHE A 453 -7.18 28.21 32.79
C PHE A 453 -7.20 28.87 34.18
N THR A 454 -8.34 28.87 34.88
CA THR A 454 -8.48 29.48 36.21
C THR A 454 -7.61 28.77 37.26
N GLY A 455 -7.36 27.47 37.08
CA GLY A 455 -6.48 26.65 37.91
C GLY A 455 -5.02 26.57 37.40
N GLY A 456 -4.68 27.31 36.34
CA GLY A 456 -3.42 27.17 35.60
C GLY A 456 -3.53 26.25 34.39
N ILE A 457 -2.39 25.85 33.81
CA ILE A 457 -2.36 24.95 32.66
C ILE A 457 -2.48 23.51 33.17
N PRO A 458 -3.55 22.77 32.81
CA PRO A 458 -3.74 21.39 33.26
C PRO A 458 -2.73 20.45 32.59
N ALA A 459 -2.44 19.30 33.22
CA ALA A 459 -1.56 18.28 32.64
C ALA A 459 -2.10 17.68 31.31
N ALA A 460 -3.40 17.81 31.05
CA ALA A 460 -4.05 17.38 29.81
C ALA A 460 -3.76 18.31 28.61
N ILE A 461 -3.20 19.49 28.87
CA ILE A 461 -2.73 20.43 27.84
C ILE A 461 -1.21 20.42 27.85
N THR A 462 -0.61 20.18 26.69
CA THR A 462 0.83 20.34 26.51
C THR A 462 1.14 21.47 25.54
N ILE A 463 2.28 22.13 25.77
CA ILE A 463 2.77 23.24 24.96
C ILE A 463 4.08 22.80 24.31
N THR A 464 4.16 22.93 23.00
CA THR A 464 5.35 22.62 22.22
C THR A 464 5.83 23.89 21.53
N ASN A 465 7.01 24.34 21.92
CA ASN A 465 7.75 25.37 21.19
C ASN A 465 8.55 24.67 20.08
N THR A 466 8.08 24.77 18.83
CA THR A 466 8.60 23.97 17.71
C THR A 466 9.95 24.47 17.22
N ASN A 467 10.24 25.76 17.35
CA ASN A 467 11.48 26.39 16.88
C ASN A 467 12.52 26.59 18.00
N ALA A 468 12.21 26.14 19.22
CA ALA A 468 13.04 26.25 20.42
C ALA A 468 13.54 27.67 20.73
N ASP A 469 12.74 28.69 20.41
CA ASP A 469 13.04 30.07 20.75
C ASP A 469 12.62 30.42 22.19
N ALA A 470 12.73 31.70 22.59
CA ALA A 470 12.36 32.14 23.93
C ALA A 470 10.86 32.44 24.10
N ILE A 471 10.06 32.36 23.03
CA ILE A 471 8.67 32.83 22.99
C ILE A 471 7.76 31.65 22.73
N THR A 472 6.91 31.33 23.69
CA THR A 472 5.89 30.30 23.50
C THR A 472 4.62 30.67 24.27
N TRP A 473 3.62 29.79 24.24
CA TRP A 473 2.40 29.95 25.00
C TRP A 473 2.70 29.92 26.50
N VAL A 474 2.17 30.90 27.22
CA VAL A 474 2.30 31.02 28.67
C VAL A 474 0.95 31.33 29.29
N LEU A 475 0.79 30.98 30.57
CA LEU A 475 -0.37 31.40 31.35
C LEU A 475 -0.29 32.91 31.62
N ALA A 476 -1.29 33.66 31.19
CA ALA A 476 -1.53 35.05 31.56
C ALA A 476 -2.58 35.11 32.68
N THR A 477 -2.37 35.98 33.67
CA THR A 477 -3.29 36.20 34.80
C THR A 477 -3.68 37.67 34.88
N GLY A 478 -4.84 37.96 35.49
CA GLY A 478 -5.40 39.31 35.55
C GLY A 478 -5.91 39.83 34.21
N VAL A 479 -6.19 38.95 33.25
CA VAL A 479 -6.69 39.34 31.93
C VAL A 479 -8.14 39.80 32.04
N PRO A 480 -8.50 41.03 31.63
CA PRO A 480 -9.88 41.52 31.70
C PRO A 480 -10.88 40.57 31.02
N CYS A 481 -12.06 40.43 31.63
CA CYS A 481 -13.12 39.45 31.32
C CYS A 481 -12.90 38.03 31.85
N ASN A 482 -11.74 37.44 31.58
CA ASN A 482 -11.52 36.00 31.75
C ASN A 482 -10.70 35.62 32.98
N GLY A 483 -10.00 36.58 33.59
CA GLY A 483 -9.15 36.35 34.76
C GLY A 483 -7.83 35.69 34.36
N SER A 484 -7.86 34.45 33.88
CA SER A 484 -6.69 33.72 33.39
C SER A 484 -6.93 33.25 31.95
N SER A 485 -5.87 33.21 31.14
CA SER A 485 -5.94 32.68 29.77
C SER A 485 -4.55 32.24 29.31
N LEU A 486 -4.46 31.52 28.19
CA LEU A 486 -3.18 31.36 27.49
C LEU A 486 -2.87 32.62 26.68
N LYS A 487 -1.58 32.97 26.61
CA LYS A 487 -1.05 34.08 25.81
C LYS A 487 0.22 33.63 25.10
N ILE A 488 0.37 34.00 23.84
CA ILE A 488 1.66 33.98 23.15
C ILE A 488 2.08 35.40 22.75
N THR A 489 3.36 35.72 22.91
CA THR A 489 3.88 37.09 22.79
C THR A 489 4.49 37.35 21.41
N ASN A 490 3.69 37.20 20.34
CA ASN A 490 4.21 37.39 18.97
C ASN A 490 4.73 38.81 18.69
N PHE A 491 4.31 39.80 19.49
CA PHE A 491 4.80 41.17 19.41
C PHE A 491 6.33 41.28 19.53
N ASP A 492 6.93 40.39 20.34
CA ASP A 492 8.37 40.33 20.54
C ASP A 492 9.03 39.26 19.64
N ASN A 493 8.26 38.53 18.83
CA ASN A 493 8.74 37.42 18.02
C ASN A 493 9.09 37.83 16.59
N SER A 494 10.33 38.27 16.38
CA SER A 494 10.84 38.66 15.05
C SER A 494 10.97 37.49 14.05
N SER A 495 10.79 36.25 14.47
CA SER A 495 10.89 35.06 13.62
C SER A 495 9.57 34.83 12.88
N THR A 496 9.40 35.47 11.73
CA THR A 496 8.22 35.25 10.87
C THR A 496 8.14 33.79 10.42
N GLY A 497 6.97 33.17 10.52
CA GLY A 497 6.73 31.75 10.25
C GLY A 497 7.02 30.82 11.43
N ALA A 498 7.50 31.32 12.57
CA ALA A 498 7.66 30.53 13.79
C ALA A 498 6.32 29.93 14.23
N THR A 499 6.35 28.65 14.65
CA THR A 499 5.15 27.93 15.07
C THR A 499 5.25 27.43 16.51
N ASP A 500 4.13 27.58 17.23
CA ASP A 500 4.00 27.12 18.61
C ASP A 500 2.64 26.46 18.79
N VAL A 501 2.63 25.29 19.43
CA VAL A 501 1.46 24.42 19.50
C VAL A 501 0.98 24.26 20.92
N VAL A 502 -0.31 24.50 21.15
CA VAL A 502 -1.02 24.03 22.34
C VAL A 502 -1.85 22.83 21.92
N ASN A 503 -1.69 21.70 22.59
CA ASN A 503 -2.41 20.48 22.24
C ASN A 503 -3.18 19.90 23.42
N THR A 504 -4.31 19.27 23.12
CA THR A 504 -5.09 18.45 24.06
C THR A 504 -5.69 17.25 23.35
N SER A 505 -5.78 16.11 24.03
CA SER A 505 -6.34 14.87 23.48
C SER A 505 -7.73 14.62 24.05
N ILE A 506 -8.71 14.36 23.17
CA ILE A 506 -10.12 14.15 23.53
C ILE A 506 -10.61 12.81 22.96
N ASP A 507 -11.11 11.97 23.85
CA ASP A 507 -11.82 10.74 23.48
C ASP A 507 -13.28 11.06 23.11
N LEU A 508 -13.62 10.77 21.84
CA LEU A 508 -14.98 10.88 21.30
C LEU A 508 -15.60 9.50 21.04
N ALA A 509 -15.01 8.41 21.56
CA ALA A 509 -15.55 7.07 21.45
C ALA A 509 -16.90 6.98 22.18
N GLY A 510 -17.95 6.60 21.44
CA GLY A 510 -19.31 6.55 22.00
C GLY A 510 -19.96 7.93 22.18
N TYR A 511 -19.48 8.96 21.49
CA TYR A 511 -20.13 10.27 21.43
C TYR A 511 -20.62 10.58 20.01
N THR A 512 -21.55 11.53 19.89
CA THR A 512 -22.09 12.06 18.63
C THR A 512 -22.31 13.57 18.74
N ASN A 513 -22.41 14.27 17.60
CA ASN A 513 -22.61 15.73 17.54
C ASN A 513 -21.47 16.48 18.23
N ALA A 514 -20.23 16.10 17.93
CA ALA A 514 -19.06 16.72 18.53
C ALA A 514 -18.83 18.13 17.96
N SER A 515 -18.55 19.10 18.84
CA SER A 515 -18.19 20.47 18.47
C SER A 515 -17.11 21.00 19.41
N LEU A 516 -16.16 21.75 18.84
CA LEU A 516 -15.16 22.51 19.59
C LEU A 516 -15.59 23.97 19.65
N SER A 517 -15.42 24.60 20.79
CA SER A 517 -15.49 26.05 20.96
C SER A 517 -14.30 26.55 21.77
N PHE A 518 -13.88 27.79 21.51
CA PHE A 518 -12.81 28.45 22.24
C PHE A 518 -12.94 29.96 22.07
N ASP A 519 -12.47 30.71 23.05
CA ASP A 519 -12.41 32.16 22.99
C ASP A 519 -11.04 32.63 22.52
N VAL A 520 -11.03 33.59 21.61
CA VAL A 520 -9.81 34.23 21.10
C VAL A 520 -9.88 35.74 21.29
N ALA A 521 -8.74 36.35 21.62
CA ALA A 521 -8.57 37.79 21.56
C ALA A 521 -7.25 38.15 20.87
N TYR A 522 -7.35 39.02 19.86
CA TYR A 522 -6.22 39.39 19.02
C TYR A 522 -6.41 40.77 18.38
N ALA A 523 -5.35 41.56 18.33
CA ALA A 523 -5.27 42.78 17.53
C ALA A 523 -4.01 42.71 16.66
N PRO A 524 -4.09 42.81 15.32
CA PRO A 524 -2.90 42.78 14.49
C PRO A 524 -2.03 44.02 14.73
N TYR A 525 -0.73 43.92 14.46
CA TYR A 525 0.15 45.09 14.54
C TYR A 525 -0.23 46.12 13.46
N ASN A 526 -0.39 45.64 12.22
CA ASN A 526 -0.98 46.35 11.09
C ASN A 526 -1.43 45.34 10.01
N THR A 527 -1.69 45.81 8.79
CA THR A 527 -2.11 44.95 7.66
C THR A 527 -0.98 44.11 7.06
N THR A 528 0.28 44.41 7.39
CA THR A 528 1.48 43.73 6.88
C THR A 528 2.03 42.73 7.89
N TYR A 529 2.06 43.11 9.18
CA TYR A 529 2.53 42.29 10.28
C TYR A 529 1.34 41.79 11.09
N PHE A 530 0.98 40.55 10.83
CA PHE A 530 -0.13 39.88 11.48
C PHE A 530 0.14 38.38 11.62
N ASP A 531 -0.51 37.77 12.59
CA ASP A 531 -0.32 36.37 12.95
C ASP A 531 -1.50 35.54 12.44
N ARG A 532 -1.33 34.23 12.52
CA ARG A 532 -2.32 33.23 12.13
C ARG A 532 -2.51 32.25 13.28
N LEU A 533 -3.76 31.83 13.47
CA LEU A 533 -4.13 30.74 14.37
C LEU A 533 -4.81 29.66 13.54
N GLN A 534 -4.30 28.44 13.65
CA GLN A 534 -4.93 27.24 13.07
C GLN A 534 -5.40 26.31 14.18
N VAL A 535 -6.48 25.58 13.93
CA VAL A 535 -6.83 24.38 14.69
C VAL A 535 -6.75 23.18 13.76
N VAL A 536 -5.91 22.23 14.14
CA VAL A 536 -5.65 21.00 13.40
C VAL A 536 -6.06 19.81 14.25
N ILE A 537 -6.80 18.89 13.65
CA ILE A 537 -7.15 17.60 14.23
C ILE A 537 -6.14 16.57 13.74
N GLU A 538 -5.36 16.05 14.68
CA GLU A 538 -4.46 14.93 14.46
C GLU A 538 -5.14 13.63 14.91
N ARG A 539 -5.06 12.61 14.06
CA ARG A 539 -5.57 11.26 14.27
C ARG A 539 -4.44 10.27 13.99
N CYS A 540 -4.27 9.25 14.82
CA CYS A 540 -3.17 8.30 14.66
C CYS A 540 -3.22 7.63 13.27
N GLY A 541 -2.07 7.58 12.59
CA GLY A 541 -1.94 6.86 11.32
C GLY A 541 -2.67 7.48 10.11
N THR A 542 -3.19 8.69 10.23
CA THR A 542 -3.82 9.42 9.10
C THR A 542 -3.26 10.83 8.98
N ALA A 543 -3.48 11.48 7.83
CA ALA A 543 -3.10 12.86 7.64
C ALA A 543 -3.89 13.80 8.56
N ASP A 544 -3.19 14.82 9.06
CA ASP A 544 -3.75 15.93 9.83
C ASP A 544 -4.85 16.66 9.05
N VAL A 545 -5.91 17.08 9.75
CA VAL A 545 -7.02 17.83 9.17
C VAL A 545 -7.12 19.22 9.79
N THR A 546 -6.89 20.26 8.99
CA THR A 546 -7.12 21.64 9.42
C THR A 546 -8.61 21.97 9.44
N VAL A 547 -9.16 22.23 10.63
CA VAL A 547 -10.60 22.51 10.83
C VAL A 547 -10.87 24.00 11.10
N TYR A 548 -9.82 24.77 11.35
CA TYR A 548 -9.88 26.23 11.51
C TYR A 548 -8.56 26.85 11.02
N ASP A 549 -8.65 27.93 10.26
CA ASP A 549 -7.49 28.74 9.84
C ASP A 549 -7.93 30.19 9.64
N LYS A 550 -7.47 31.08 10.52
CA LYS A 550 -7.70 32.53 10.38
C LYS A 550 -6.41 33.30 10.64
N SER A 551 -6.25 34.42 9.95
CA SER A 551 -5.12 35.32 10.09
C SER A 551 -5.51 36.79 9.93
N GLY A 552 -4.66 37.70 10.38
CA GLY A 552 -4.83 39.13 10.13
C GLY A 552 -6.20 39.65 10.56
N THR A 553 -6.88 40.36 9.66
CA THR A 553 -8.20 40.96 9.95
C THR A 553 -9.31 39.95 10.20
N THR A 554 -9.18 38.71 9.70
CA THR A 554 -10.18 37.65 9.96
C THR A 554 -10.06 37.05 11.36
N LEU A 555 -8.84 37.06 11.90
CA LEU A 555 -8.53 36.66 13.28
C LEU A 555 -8.76 37.79 14.28
N ALA A 556 -8.59 39.05 13.85
CA ALA A 556 -8.70 40.22 14.70
C ALA A 556 -10.06 40.34 15.42
N THR A 557 -10.00 40.59 16.72
CA THR A 557 -11.15 40.91 17.58
C THR A 557 -11.10 42.34 18.12
N ALA A 558 -9.99 43.05 17.88
CA ALA A 558 -9.81 44.46 18.20
C ALA A 558 -9.08 45.20 17.05
N PRO A 559 -9.20 46.54 16.98
CA PRO A 559 -8.49 47.34 15.98
C PRO A 559 -6.97 47.17 16.09
N ALA A 560 -6.27 47.33 14.96
CA ALA A 560 -4.83 47.21 14.91
C ALA A 560 -4.12 48.19 15.86
N THR A 561 -3.00 47.77 16.46
CA THR A 561 -2.22 48.56 17.41
C THR A 561 -0.74 48.30 17.28
N THR A 562 0.07 49.36 17.35
CA THR A 562 1.54 49.30 17.31
C THR A 562 2.17 49.08 18.69
N SER A 563 1.36 49.02 19.74
CA SER A 563 1.77 48.64 21.10
C SER A 563 1.39 47.19 21.39
N ALA A 564 2.09 46.55 22.32
CA ALA A 564 1.79 45.19 22.76
C ALA A 564 0.32 45.09 23.22
N PHE A 565 -0.42 44.19 22.59
CA PHE A 565 -1.86 44.02 22.81
C PHE A 565 -2.13 43.27 24.10
N THR A 566 -3.09 43.80 24.86
CA THR A 566 -3.74 43.15 25.99
C THR A 566 -5.22 43.48 25.91
N PRO A 567 -6.14 42.49 25.96
CA PRO A 567 -7.57 42.75 25.94
C PRO A 567 -7.97 43.68 27.08
N SER A 568 -8.69 44.76 26.77
CA SER A 568 -9.14 45.77 27.73
C SER A 568 -10.50 45.45 28.36
N GLY A 569 -11.25 44.50 27.79
CA GLY A 569 -12.53 44.03 28.30
C GLY A 569 -13.19 42.97 27.40
N CYS A 570 -14.36 42.48 27.81
CA CYS A 570 -15.06 41.36 27.17
C CYS A 570 -15.41 41.60 25.69
N SER A 571 -15.57 42.86 25.25
CA SER A 571 -15.90 43.16 23.85
C SER A 571 -14.78 42.88 22.86
N GLN A 572 -13.56 42.60 23.34
CA GLN A 572 -12.40 42.24 22.51
C GLN A 572 -12.14 40.73 22.47
N TRP A 573 -13.05 39.93 23.04
CA TRP A 573 -13.04 38.48 22.93
C TRP A 573 -14.11 38.02 21.95
N ARG A 574 -13.83 36.97 21.20
CA ARG A 574 -14.79 36.29 20.33
C ARG A 574 -14.72 34.80 20.56
N THR A 575 -15.87 34.16 20.74
CA THR A 575 -15.98 32.71 20.72
C THR A 575 -15.99 32.21 19.28
N GLU A 576 -15.09 31.28 18.99
CA GLU A 576 -15.08 30.48 17.78
C GLU A 576 -15.82 29.17 18.02
N THR A 577 -16.46 28.63 16.98
CA THR A 577 -17.07 27.30 17.02
C THR A 577 -16.67 26.54 15.78
N VAL A 578 -16.18 25.33 15.98
CA VAL A 578 -15.67 24.43 14.95
C VAL A 578 -16.46 23.12 15.04
N ASN A 579 -17.01 22.68 13.91
CA ASN A 579 -17.71 21.42 13.83
C ASN A 579 -16.70 20.26 13.84
N LEU A 580 -16.88 19.28 14.71
CA LEU A 580 -16.06 18.07 14.77
C LEU A 580 -16.81 16.83 14.25
N SER A 581 -17.96 17.00 13.58
CA SER A 581 -18.68 15.91 12.94
C SER A 581 -17.79 15.19 11.93
N GLY A 582 -17.67 13.88 12.04
CA GLY A 582 -16.76 13.04 11.25
C GLY A 582 -15.52 12.58 12.01
N PHE A 583 -15.30 13.07 13.23
CA PHE A 583 -14.25 12.58 14.14
C PHE A 583 -14.82 11.76 15.32
N GLU A 584 -16.14 11.54 15.36
CA GLU A 584 -16.77 10.75 16.41
C GLU A 584 -16.47 9.25 16.29
N GLY A 585 -16.36 8.57 17.42
CA GLY A 585 -15.93 7.17 17.46
C GLY A 585 -14.40 7.00 17.48
N GLU A 586 -13.64 8.09 17.36
CA GLU A 586 -12.19 8.10 17.40
C GLU A 586 -11.67 8.85 18.64
N VAL A 587 -10.37 8.71 18.90
CA VAL A 587 -9.67 9.60 19.81
C VAL A 587 -8.84 10.58 19.02
N ILE A 588 -9.04 11.87 19.29
CA ILE A 588 -8.42 12.95 18.51
C ILE A 588 -7.47 13.78 19.36
N ARG A 589 -6.44 14.33 18.73
CA ARG A 589 -5.63 15.41 19.30
C ARG A 589 -5.98 16.72 18.60
N ILE A 590 -6.39 17.70 19.40
CA ILE A 590 -6.69 19.06 18.93
C ILE A 590 -5.42 19.89 19.12
N LYS A 591 -4.88 20.43 18.03
CA LYS A 591 -3.68 21.28 18.00
C LYS A 591 -4.08 22.71 17.66
N PHE A 592 -3.90 23.64 18.59
CA PHE A 592 -3.93 25.08 18.34
C PHE A 592 -2.54 25.54 17.94
N ILE A 593 -2.36 25.88 16.66
CA ILE A 593 -1.08 26.25 16.09
C ILE A 593 -1.05 27.77 15.90
N ASN A 594 -0.23 28.45 16.68
CA ASN A 594 0.15 29.83 16.41
C ASN A 594 1.20 29.87 15.30
N ILE A 595 1.07 30.80 14.37
CA ILE A 595 2.09 31.09 13.36
C ILE A 595 2.38 32.59 13.42
N SER A 596 3.58 32.94 13.87
CA SER A 596 4.00 34.34 14.04
C SER A 596 4.21 35.00 12.68
N GLY A 597 3.64 36.19 12.49
CA GLY A 597 3.98 37.09 11.38
C GLY A 597 4.61 38.39 11.86
N TYR A 598 5.27 38.33 13.02
CA TYR A 598 5.72 39.50 13.78
C TYR A 598 4.56 40.46 14.11
N GLY A 599 3.36 39.91 14.35
CA GLY A 599 2.17 40.70 14.61
C GLY A 599 2.11 41.15 16.07
N ASN A 600 1.16 40.63 16.83
CA ASN A 600 0.91 41.06 18.20
C ASN A 600 0.51 39.90 19.11
N ASN A 601 0.41 40.17 20.40
CA ASN A 601 0.04 39.16 21.39
C ASN A 601 -1.32 38.54 21.04
N LEU A 602 -1.40 37.21 21.13
CA LEU A 602 -2.61 36.45 20.89
C LEU A 602 -3.00 35.71 22.17
N TYR A 603 -4.29 35.74 22.48
CA TYR A 603 -4.84 35.13 23.68
C TYR A 603 -5.88 34.05 23.31
N LEU A 604 -5.84 32.94 24.05
CA LEU A 604 -6.73 31.79 23.88
C LEU A 604 -7.30 31.40 25.26
N ASP A 605 -8.61 31.15 25.32
CA ASP A 605 -9.29 30.76 26.56
C ASP A 605 -10.55 29.90 26.29
N ASN A 606 -11.18 29.39 27.34
CA ASN A 606 -12.48 28.71 27.32
C ASN A 606 -12.57 27.59 26.25
N ILE A 607 -11.53 26.76 26.16
CA ILE A 607 -11.50 25.62 25.25
C ILE A 607 -12.55 24.63 25.73
N SER A 608 -13.57 24.37 24.92
CA SER A 608 -14.61 23.41 25.23
C SER A 608 -14.93 22.49 24.07
N VAL A 609 -14.90 21.19 24.32
CA VAL A 609 -15.44 20.18 23.42
C VAL A 609 -16.76 19.68 23.98
N GLN A 610 -17.85 19.93 23.26
CA GLN A 610 -19.17 19.44 23.59
C GLN A 610 -19.50 18.28 22.67
N ALA A 611 -20.03 17.19 23.23
CA ALA A 611 -20.57 16.06 22.47
C ALA A 611 -21.66 15.36 23.29
N THR A 612 -22.54 14.63 22.62
CA THR A 612 -23.63 13.88 23.26
C THR A 612 -23.23 12.42 23.40
N TYR A 613 -23.21 11.90 24.64
CA TYR A 613 -22.93 10.49 24.88
C TYR A 613 -24.00 9.60 24.22
N ALA A 614 -23.55 8.70 23.35
CA ALA A 614 -24.34 7.71 22.65
C ALA A 614 -23.90 6.31 23.14
N PRO A 615 -24.61 5.70 24.12
CA PRO A 615 -24.20 4.42 24.68
C PRO A 615 -24.15 3.33 23.59
N PRO A 616 -23.19 2.39 23.65
CA PRO A 616 -23.12 1.28 22.72
C PRO A 616 -24.44 0.50 22.70
N VAL A 617 -24.93 0.18 21.50
CA VAL A 617 -26.20 -0.52 21.28
C VAL A 617 -25.96 -2.03 21.26
N PRO A 618 -26.49 -2.80 22.22
CA PRO A 618 -26.37 -4.26 22.21
C PRO A 618 -27.31 -4.90 21.17
N VAL A 619 -26.77 -5.86 20.43
CA VAL A 619 -27.46 -6.62 19.39
C VAL A 619 -27.41 -8.10 19.75
N LYS A 620 -28.58 -8.69 20.00
CA LYS A 620 -28.71 -10.12 20.32
C LYS A 620 -29.05 -10.88 19.05
N VAL A 621 -28.25 -11.85 18.65
CA VAL A 621 -28.46 -12.63 17.43
C VAL A 621 -28.01 -14.07 17.63
N LYS A 622 -28.70 -15.01 16.96
CA LYS A 622 -28.33 -16.42 16.94
C LYS A 622 -28.21 -16.96 15.52
N ALA A 623 -27.17 -17.76 15.28
CA ALA A 623 -26.93 -18.48 14.03
C ALA A 623 -26.33 -19.87 14.32
N LEU A 624 -26.45 -20.81 13.39
CA LEU A 624 -25.77 -22.11 13.44
C LEU A 624 -25.04 -22.32 12.11
N LEU A 625 -24.01 -23.16 12.14
CA LEU A 625 -23.18 -23.50 10.98
C LEU A 625 -23.39 -24.97 10.60
N GLN A 626 -23.55 -25.24 9.31
CA GLN A 626 -23.64 -26.60 8.77
C GLN A 626 -22.25 -27.23 8.74
N GLY A 627 -22.10 -28.47 9.20
CA GLY A 627 -20.78 -29.07 9.37
C GLY A 627 -20.49 -29.28 10.85
N PRO A 628 -20.17 -28.24 11.64
CA PRO A 628 -19.93 -28.40 13.07
C PRO A 628 -21.21 -28.74 13.85
N PHE A 629 -22.41 -28.49 13.31
CA PHE A 629 -23.66 -28.86 13.99
C PHE A 629 -23.81 -30.39 14.14
N VAL A 630 -24.01 -30.85 15.37
CA VAL A 630 -24.19 -32.26 15.71
C VAL A 630 -25.66 -32.54 16.07
N PRO A 631 -26.46 -33.18 15.19
CA PRO A 631 -27.90 -33.37 15.41
C PRO A 631 -28.26 -34.07 16.72
N ALA A 632 -27.43 -35.02 17.16
CA ALA A 632 -27.66 -35.76 18.40
C ALA A 632 -27.51 -34.88 19.67
N LEU A 633 -26.69 -33.83 19.60
CA LEU A 633 -26.43 -32.92 20.72
C LEU A 633 -27.28 -31.65 20.63
N GLY A 634 -27.83 -31.34 19.46
CA GLY A 634 -28.56 -30.11 19.20
C GLY A 634 -27.70 -28.83 19.22
N ASN A 635 -26.37 -28.98 19.28
CA ASN A 635 -25.37 -27.92 19.37
C ASN A 635 -24.24 -28.17 18.35
N MET A 636 -23.42 -27.16 18.10
CA MET A 636 -22.20 -27.28 17.32
C MET A 636 -21.05 -27.88 18.14
N ASN A 637 -20.09 -28.49 17.46
CA ASN A 637 -18.83 -28.88 18.07
C ASN A 637 -18.01 -27.62 18.43
N THR A 638 -16.98 -27.83 19.25
CA THR A 638 -16.02 -26.80 19.67
C THR A 638 -14.60 -27.32 19.44
N GLY A 639 -14.39 -28.05 18.33
CA GLY A 639 -13.16 -28.79 18.02
C GLY A 639 -11.94 -27.87 17.99
N LEU A 640 -12.06 -26.75 17.28
CA LEU A 640 -11.02 -25.72 17.20
C LEU A 640 -10.62 -25.17 18.57
N THR A 641 -11.58 -24.84 19.43
CA THR A 641 -11.28 -24.36 20.78
C THR A 641 -10.65 -25.45 21.65
N ALA A 642 -11.15 -26.68 21.59
CA ALA A 642 -10.59 -27.81 22.35
C ALA A 642 -9.17 -28.16 21.92
N ALA A 643 -8.83 -27.97 20.63
CA ALA A 643 -7.50 -28.16 20.08
C ALA A 643 -6.57 -26.95 20.25
N GLY A 644 -7.07 -25.84 20.83
CA GLY A 644 -6.29 -24.60 20.99
C GLY A 644 -5.98 -23.88 19.67
N LEU A 645 -6.78 -24.13 18.62
CA LEU A 645 -6.60 -23.59 17.27
C LEU A 645 -7.39 -22.32 16.99
N LEU A 646 -8.43 -22.02 17.78
CA LEU A 646 -9.23 -20.81 17.57
C LEU A 646 -8.33 -19.57 17.74
N PRO A 647 -8.21 -18.70 16.71
CA PRO A 647 -7.30 -17.57 16.78
C PRO A 647 -7.75 -16.58 17.84
N LEU A 648 -6.76 -15.97 18.50
CA LEU A 648 -6.99 -14.93 19.50
C LEU A 648 -7.39 -13.60 18.86
N ASN A 649 -6.99 -13.35 17.61
CA ASN A 649 -7.40 -12.18 16.84
C ASN A 649 -8.50 -12.56 15.84
N GLN A 650 -9.40 -11.63 15.54
CA GLN A 650 -10.44 -11.83 14.54
C GLN A 650 -9.84 -12.09 13.13
N PRO A 651 -10.39 -13.02 12.32
CA PRO A 651 -9.79 -13.48 11.06
C PRO A 651 -10.29 -12.76 9.78
N PHE A 652 -11.11 -11.71 9.90
CA PHE A 652 -11.78 -11.00 8.81
C PHE A 652 -11.02 -9.78 8.29
N ASN A 653 -9.80 -9.51 8.78
CA ASN A 653 -8.94 -8.42 8.29
C ASN A 653 -8.30 -8.67 6.91
N ARG A 654 -8.50 -9.86 6.34
CA ARG A 654 -8.05 -10.26 5.01
C ARG A 654 -9.18 -10.18 3.98
N ALA A 655 -8.83 -10.20 2.70
CA ALA A 655 -9.79 -10.33 1.61
C ALA A 655 -10.64 -11.62 1.75
N PRO A 656 -11.92 -11.61 1.33
CA PRO A 656 -12.66 -10.48 0.73
C PRO A 656 -13.21 -9.48 1.76
N TRP A 657 -13.17 -9.79 3.05
CA TRP A 657 -13.85 -8.99 4.08
C TRP A 657 -13.16 -7.66 4.33
N ASN A 658 -11.82 -7.65 4.35
CA ASN A 658 -10.98 -6.48 4.62
C ASN A 658 -11.49 -5.66 5.83
N TYR A 659 -12.02 -6.36 6.83
CA TYR A 659 -12.65 -5.74 7.98
C TYR A 659 -11.57 -5.15 8.90
N ALA A 660 -11.61 -3.83 9.06
CA ALA A 660 -10.60 -3.06 9.79
C ALA A 660 -10.71 -3.16 11.33
N GLY A 661 -11.67 -3.93 11.87
CA GLY A 661 -11.82 -4.08 13.31
C GLY A 661 -10.64 -4.82 13.96
N SER A 662 -10.38 -4.48 15.22
CA SER A 662 -9.25 -4.99 16.01
C SER A 662 -9.67 -5.96 17.12
N GLU A 663 -10.89 -6.51 17.05
CA GLU A 663 -11.38 -7.40 18.11
C GLU A 663 -10.44 -8.60 18.31
N SER A 664 -10.05 -8.80 19.57
CA SER A 664 -9.15 -9.87 19.99
C SER A 664 -9.51 -10.38 21.38
N ILE A 665 -9.01 -11.55 21.72
CA ILE A 665 -9.10 -12.23 23.01
C ILE A 665 -7.66 -12.29 23.55
N ALA A 666 -7.40 -11.72 24.72
CA ALA A 666 -6.02 -11.54 25.18
C ALA A 666 -5.26 -12.85 25.40
N ASN A 667 -5.93 -13.95 25.72
CA ASN A 667 -5.33 -15.29 25.79
C ASN A 667 -6.38 -16.41 25.70
N ALA A 668 -5.92 -17.64 25.47
CA ALA A 668 -6.79 -18.81 25.30
C ALA A 668 -7.71 -19.07 26.52
N ALA A 669 -7.29 -18.72 27.74
CA ALA A 669 -8.13 -18.88 28.94
C ALA A 669 -9.30 -17.89 29.00
N GLN A 670 -9.29 -16.85 28.17
CA GLN A 670 -10.38 -15.88 28.04
C GLN A 670 -11.32 -16.17 26.87
N ILE A 671 -11.07 -17.25 26.10
CA ILE A 671 -12.01 -17.69 25.07
C ILE A 671 -13.34 -18.05 25.75
N PRO A 672 -14.48 -17.46 25.31
CA PRO A 672 -15.77 -17.77 25.90
C PRO A 672 -16.06 -19.27 25.91
N ALA A 673 -16.58 -19.77 27.03
CA ALA A 673 -16.97 -21.18 27.14
C ALA A 673 -17.98 -21.55 26.05
N GLY A 674 -17.70 -22.63 25.33
CA GLY A 674 -18.53 -23.06 24.21
C GLY A 674 -18.28 -22.32 22.90
N ALA A 675 -17.21 -21.54 22.75
CA ALA A 675 -16.84 -20.94 21.47
C ALA A 675 -16.69 -22.02 20.37
N THR A 676 -17.32 -21.77 19.23
CA THR A 676 -17.22 -22.59 18.02
C THR A 676 -16.29 -21.92 17.01
N ASP A 677 -16.53 -20.66 16.66
CA ASP A 677 -15.67 -19.88 15.75
C ASP A 677 -15.92 -18.37 15.86
N TRP A 678 -15.13 -17.58 15.13
CA TRP A 678 -15.38 -16.17 14.84
C TRP A 678 -16.44 -15.98 13.75
N VAL A 679 -17.25 -14.94 13.89
CA VAL A 679 -18.22 -14.46 12.88
C VAL A 679 -18.13 -12.95 12.74
N LEU A 680 -18.45 -12.43 11.57
CA LEU A 680 -18.56 -10.99 11.33
C LEU A 680 -20.04 -10.61 11.29
N VAL A 681 -20.48 -9.79 12.24
CA VAL A 681 -21.85 -9.28 12.30
C VAL A 681 -21.89 -7.91 11.63
N GLU A 682 -22.79 -7.75 10.67
CA GLU A 682 -23.01 -6.47 9.99
C GLU A 682 -24.40 -5.93 10.30
N LEU A 683 -24.48 -4.63 10.56
CA LEU A 683 -25.71 -3.88 10.63
C LEU A 683 -25.88 -3.10 9.35
N ARG A 684 -26.99 -3.35 8.66
CA ARG A 684 -27.34 -2.75 7.38
C ARG A 684 -28.51 -1.79 7.54
N ASN A 685 -28.57 -0.78 6.68
CA ASN A 685 -29.61 0.24 6.73
C ASN A 685 -31.00 -0.41 6.64
N GLY A 686 -31.89 -0.10 7.59
CA GLY A 686 -33.23 -0.69 7.69
C GLY A 686 -34.17 -0.39 6.50
N THR A 687 -33.79 0.52 5.60
CA THR A 687 -34.52 0.82 4.36
C THR A 687 -33.76 0.38 3.11
N ASN A 688 -32.41 0.46 3.13
CA ASN A 688 -31.55 0.03 2.02
C ASN A 688 -30.60 -1.10 2.47
N PRO A 689 -30.94 -2.38 2.27
CA PRO A 689 -30.14 -3.49 2.77
C PRO A 689 -28.75 -3.62 2.11
N ASN A 690 -28.48 -2.92 1.00
CA ASN A 690 -27.17 -2.91 0.35
C ASN A 690 -26.14 -2.02 1.08
N GLU A 691 -26.59 -1.10 1.93
CA GLU A 691 -25.73 -0.19 2.68
C GLU A 691 -25.37 -0.80 4.03
N VAL A 692 -24.08 -1.04 4.25
CA VAL A 692 -23.53 -1.48 5.53
C VAL A 692 -23.20 -0.25 6.38
N LEU A 693 -23.78 -0.16 7.57
CA LEU A 693 -23.61 1.00 8.47
C LEU A 693 -22.63 0.72 9.60
N ALA A 694 -22.50 -0.53 10.03
CA ALA A 694 -21.54 -0.93 11.03
C ALA A 694 -21.20 -2.41 10.91
N GLN A 695 -19.99 -2.80 11.30
CA GLN A 695 -19.53 -4.19 11.32
C GLN A 695 -18.74 -4.47 12.60
N ARG A 696 -18.86 -5.68 13.13
CA ARG A 696 -18.13 -6.13 14.32
C ARG A 696 -17.84 -7.61 14.29
N ALA A 697 -16.56 -7.98 14.47
CA ALA A 697 -16.19 -9.37 14.68
C ALA A 697 -16.61 -9.84 16.09
N ALA A 698 -17.14 -11.06 16.16
CA ALA A 698 -17.77 -11.60 17.36
C ALA A 698 -17.53 -13.11 17.46
N ILE A 699 -17.81 -13.68 18.64
CA ILE A 699 -17.67 -15.10 18.90
C ILE A 699 -19.04 -15.78 18.79
N LEU A 700 -19.09 -16.80 17.95
CA LEU A 700 -20.21 -17.72 17.86
C LEU A 700 -20.03 -18.86 18.86
N LEU A 701 -21.00 -19.03 19.76
CA LEU A 701 -21.06 -20.13 20.71
C LEU A 701 -21.77 -21.34 20.11
N ASN A 702 -21.51 -22.52 20.67
CA ASN A 702 -22.01 -23.81 20.20
C ASN A 702 -23.54 -23.97 20.25
N ASN A 703 -24.21 -23.19 21.09
CA ASN A 703 -25.67 -23.11 21.18
C ASN A 703 -26.29 -22.10 20.18
N GLY A 704 -25.43 -21.51 19.35
CA GLY A 704 -25.73 -20.54 18.31
C GLY A 704 -25.77 -19.08 18.75
N VAL A 705 -25.55 -18.77 20.03
CA VAL A 705 -25.50 -17.37 20.51
C VAL A 705 -24.24 -16.68 20.00
N ILE A 706 -24.38 -15.46 19.49
CA ILE A 706 -23.26 -14.61 19.09
C ILE A 706 -23.07 -13.50 20.13
N ARG A 707 -21.83 -13.30 20.57
CA ARG A 707 -21.48 -12.29 21.59
C ARG A 707 -20.15 -11.62 21.28
N ASN A 708 -19.90 -10.48 21.93
CA ASN A 708 -18.57 -9.86 21.93
C ASN A 708 -17.48 -10.87 22.34
N ALA A 709 -16.31 -10.75 21.72
CA ALA A 709 -15.12 -11.54 22.05
C ALA A 709 -14.64 -11.32 23.49
N THR A 710 -14.82 -10.09 24.01
CA THR A 710 -14.46 -9.68 25.36
C THR A 710 -15.62 -8.96 26.05
N GLY A 711 -15.51 -8.78 27.38
CA GLY A 711 -16.50 -8.05 28.18
C GLY A 711 -17.56 -8.93 28.86
N SER A 712 -18.36 -8.29 29.71
CA SER A 712 -19.32 -8.94 30.60
C SER A 712 -20.63 -9.37 29.92
N ALA A 713 -20.95 -8.83 28.74
CA ALA A 713 -22.14 -9.20 27.98
C ALA A 713 -22.00 -10.63 27.46
N THR A 714 -22.93 -11.51 27.86
CA THR A 714 -22.88 -12.95 27.56
C THR A 714 -23.68 -13.37 26.34
N ASP A 715 -24.52 -12.49 25.80
CA ASP A 715 -25.49 -12.82 24.74
C ASP A 715 -25.70 -11.71 23.70
N ALA A 716 -24.77 -10.75 23.60
CA ALA A 716 -24.89 -9.61 22.70
C ALA A 716 -23.55 -9.17 22.09
N VAL A 717 -23.64 -8.60 20.89
CA VAL A 717 -22.58 -7.84 20.22
C VAL A 717 -22.90 -6.35 20.35
N THR A 718 -21.94 -5.53 20.78
CA THR A 718 -22.20 -4.09 21.02
C THR A 718 -21.63 -3.24 19.91
N PHE A 719 -22.45 -2.35 19.34
CA PHE A 719 -22.04 -1.42 18.28
C PHE A 719 -22.03 0.01 18.80
N THR A 720 -21.01 0.78 18.41
CA THR A 720 -20.95 2.24 18.57
C THR A 720 -21.35 2.93 17.26
N GLY A 721 -21.69 4.22 17.32
CA GLY A 721 -22.01 5.00 16.11
C GLY A 721 -23.35 4.70 15.43
N ILE A 722 -24.16 3.78 15.98
CA ILE A 722 -25.52 3.51 15.49
C ILE A 722 -26.59 4.10 16.39
N ALA A 723 -27.75 4.42 15.81
CA ALA A 723 -28.87 5.02 16.51
C ALA A 723 -29.69 3.97 17.30
N SER A 724 -29.76 4.15 18.62
CA SER A 724 -30.68 3.39 19.47
C SER A 724 -32.15 3.68 19.10
N GLY A 725 -33.00 2.65 19.19
CA GLY A 725 -34.41 2.71 18.81
C GLY A 725 -34.69 2.60 17.30
N SER A 726 -33.66 2.49 16.47
CA SER A 726 -33.81 2.41 15.01
C SER A 726 -33.83 0.97 14.48
N ASN A 727 -34.36 0.79 13.28
CA ASN A 727 -34.48 -0.51 12.61
C ASN A 727 -33.28 -0.79 11.70
N TYR A 728 -32.70 -1.99 11.79
CA TYR A 728 -31.54 -2.43 11.01
C TYR A 728 -31.74 -3.84 10.48
N PHE A 729 -31.24 -4.14 9.27
CA PHE A 729 -31.06 -5.53 8.88
C PHE A 729 -29.80 -6.08 9.58
N ILE A 730 -29.90 -7.27 10.16
CA ILE A 730 -28.77 -7.96 10.78
C ILE A 730 -28.24 -8.99 9.79
N SER A 731 -26.95 -8.93 9.47
CA SER A 731 -26.25 -9.90 8.63
C SER A 731 -25.18 -10.61 9.44
N VAL A 732 -25.01 -11.91 9.21
CA VAL A 732 -23.96 -12.73 9.85
C VAL A 732 -23.16 -13.40 8.76
N LYS A 733 -21.86 -13.14 8.75
CA LYS A 733 -20.86 -13.72 7.87
C LYS A 733 -19.93 -14.65 8.66
N HIS A 734 -19.49 -15.71 8.02
CA HIS A 734 -18.48 -16.63 8.55
C HIS A 734 -17.48 -16.92 7.43
N ARG A 735 -16.27 -17.35 7.81
CA ARG A 735 -15.13 -17.47 6.89
C ARG A 735 -15.28 -18.53 5.79
N ASN A 736 -16.19 -19.49 5.95
CA ASN A 736 -16.38 -20.57 4.98
C ASN A 736 -17.87 -20.95 4.77
N HIS A 737 -18.79 -20.06 5.13
CA HIS A 737 -20.23 -20.27 4.97
C HIS A 737 -20.89 -19.11 4.24
N VAL A 738 -21.93 -19.44 3.47
CA VAL A 738 -22.77 -18.45 2.80
C VAL A 738 -23.41 -17.54 3.86
N PRO A 739 -23.24 -16.20 3.75
CA PRO A 739 -23.82 -15.26 4.69
C PRO A 739 -25.35 -15.35 4.80
N VAL A 740 -25.90 -14.95 5.95
CA VAL A 740 -27.34 -14.79 6.17
C VAL A 740 -27.68 -13.35 6.52
N MET A 741 -28.88 -12.89 6.13
CA MET A 741 -29.43 -11.58 6.50
C MET A 741 -30.86 -11.74 7.02
N SER A 742 -31.26 -10.93 8.00
CA SER A 742 -32.60 -10.95 8.57
C SER A 742 -33.69 -10.72 7.52
N ALA A 743 -34.82 -11.41 7.66
CA ALA A 743 -35.95 -11.30 6.73
C ALA A 743 -36.58 -9.91 6.70
N THR A 744 -36.53 -9.22 7.84
CA THR A 744 -37.06 -7.88 8.04
C THR A 744 -36.08 -7.08 8.91
N PRO A 745 -36.16 -5.74 8.86
CA PRO A 745 -35.43 -4.89 9.79
C PRO A 745 -35.82 -5.17 11.24
N VAL A 746 -34.84 -5.16 12.13
CA VAL A 746 -34.97 -5.40 13.57
C VAL A 746 -34.70 -4.11 14.31
N GLN A 747 -35.59 -3.72 15.22
CA GLN A 747 -35.37 -2.55 16.07
C GLN A 747 -34.28 -2.88 17.10
N LEU A 748 -33.23 -2.06 17.17
CA LEU A 748 -32.10 -2.23 18.08
C LEU A 748 -32.10 -1.15 19.18
N PRO A 749 -31.75 -1.47 20.43
CA PRO A 749 -31.42 -2.80 20.93
C PRO A 749 -32.64 -3.71 21.00
N ASN A 750 -32.47 -4.98 20.62
CA ASN A 750 -33.54 -5.97 20.67
C ASN A 750 -33.56 -6.71 22.02
N ALA A 751 -34.75 -6.84 22.61
CA ALA A 751 -34.91 -7.53 23.89
C ALA A 751 -34.65 -9.05 23.77
N THR A 752 -35.11 -9.65 22.68
CA THR A 752 -34.91 -11.07 22.35
C THR A 752 -33.99 -11.22 21.15
N ALA A 753 -33.13 -12.23 21.17
CA ALA A 753 -32.23 -12.50 20.05
C ALA A 753 -32.99 -12.71 18.75
N TYR A 754 -32.50 -12.10 17.67
CA TYR A 754 -32.96 -12.45 16.33
C TYR A 754 -32.41 -13.84 15.98
N ASP A 755 -33.29 -14.82 15.84
CA ASP A 755 -32.90 -16.23 15.79
C ASP A 755 -33.03 -16.81 14.38
N PHE A 756 -31.91 -16.84 13.64
CA PHE A 756 -31.84 -17.50 12.33
C PHE A 756 -32.04 -19.02 12.43
N THR A 757 -31.85 -19.61 13.61
CA THR A 757 -31.82 -21.06 13.80
C THR A 757 -33.22 -21.67 13.88
N ALA A 758 -34.25 -20.85 14.13
CA ALA A 758 -35.61 -21.30 14.40
C ALA A 758 -36.43 -21.60 13.13
N SER A 759 -36.17 -20.90 12.02
CA SER A 759 -36.90 -21.04 10.76
C SER A 759 -36.09 -20.51 9.59
N ALA A 760 -36.17 -21.18 8.43
CA ALA A 760 -35.63 -20.63 7.18
C ALA A 760 -36.24 -19.27 6.81
N ALA A 761 -37.48 -18.98 7.24
CA ALA A 761 -38.15 -17.70 7.01
C ALA A 761 -37.61 -16.55 7.86
N ALA A 762 -36.69 -16.81 8.81
CA ALA A 762 -35.94 -15.77 9.50
C ALA A 762 -34.87 -15.13 8.60
N ALA A 763 -34.50 -15.77 7.48
CA ALA A 763 -33.60 -15.19 6.49
C ALA A 763 -34.36 -14.39 5.42
N ALA A 764 -33.70 -13.39 4.82
CA ALA A 764 -34.22 -12.59 3.70
C ALA A 764 -34.73 -13.43 2.53
N ASN A 765 -34.18 -14.63 2.35
CA ASN A 765 -34.70 -15.66 1.48
C ASN A 765 -34.58 -17.02 2.16
N THR A 766 -35.64 -17.84 2.08
CA THR A 766 -35.68 -19.18 2.68
C THR A 766 -34.60 -20.12 2.15
N GLY A 767 -34.06 -19.87 0.96
CA GLY A 767 -32.96 -20.62 0.36
C GLY A 767 -31.59 -20.35 0.97
N GLN A 768 -31.42 -19.31 1.80
CA GLN A 768 -30.14 -18.99 2.46
C GLN A 768 -29.78 -19.94 3.60
N MET A 769 -30.73 -20.77 4.05
CA MET A 769 -30.56 -21.61 5.22
C MET A 769 -30.77 -23.09 4.88
N VAL A 770 -29.99 -23.95 5.51
CA VAL A 770 -30.13 -25.41 5.46
C VAL A 770 -30.80 -25.93 6.72
N GLN A 771 -31.72 -26.88 6.56
CA GLN A 771 -32.27 -27.59 7.71
C GLN A 771 -31.32 -28.69 8.17
N VAL A 772 -30.80 -28.58 9.39
CA VAL A 772 -29.81 -29.51 9.97
C VAL A 772 -30.41 -30.48 11.00
N ALA A 773 -31.59 -30.16 11.54
CA ALA A 773 -32.45 -31.06 12.30
C ALA A 773 -33.91 -30.59 12.24
N ALA A 774 -34.85 -31.38 12.77
CA ALA A 774 -36.25 -30.97 12.86
C ALA A 774 -36.38 -29.61 13.60
N GLY A 775 -36.88 -28.59 12.90
CA GLY A 775 -37.00 -27.23 13.43
C GLY A 775 -35.69 -26.49 13.72
N LYS A 776 -34.56 -26.93 13.13
CA LYS A 776 -33.25 -26.27 13.28
C LYS A 776 -32.61 -25.97 11.94
N TYR A 777 -32.18 -24.73 11.78
CA TYR A 777 -31.59 -24.20 10.56
C TYR A 777 -30.19 -23.63 10.80
N ALA A 778 -29.32 -23.77 9.81
CA ALA A 778 -27.94 -23.30 9.80
C ALA A 778 -27.59 -22.61 8.48
N LEU A 779 -26.48 -21.86 8.46
CA LEU A 779 -25.90 -21.31 7.24
C LEU A 779 -25.32 -22.46 6.40
N TRP A 780 -25.33 -22.30 5.07
CA TRP A 780 -24.73 -23.27 4.16
C TRP A 780 -23.19 -23.21 4.21
N ALA A 781 -22.54 -24.36 4.34
CA ALA A 781 -21.09 -24.49 4.29
C ALA A 781 -20.56 -24.52 2.84
N GLY A 782 -19.32 -24.05 2.62
CA GLY A 782 -18.58 -24.23 1.37
C GLY A 782 -18.23 -22.95 0.60
N ASP A 783 -18.49 -21.78 1.16
CA ASP A 783 -18.20 -20.46 0.55
C ASP A 783 -16.83 -19.98 1.03
N PHE A 784 -15.75 -20.55 0.47
CA PHE A 784 -14.38 -20.37 0.96
C PHE A 784 -13.77 -19.04 0.53
N ASP A 785 -14.19 -18.54 -0.63
CA ASP A 785 -13.76 -17.22 -1.11
C ASP A 785 -14.62 -16.09 -0.55
N GLY A 786 -15.68 -16.43 0.18
CA GLY A 786 -16.57 -15.52 0.90
C GLY A 786 -17.46 -14.67 -0.01
N ASN A 787 -17.63 -15.01 -1.28
CA ASN A 787 -18.39 -14.23 -2.25
C ASN A 787 -19.93 -14.37 -2.10
N GLY A 788 -20.39 -15.29 -1.22
CA GLY A 788 -21.80 -15.59 -1.00
C GLY A 788 -22.37 -16.66 -1.94
N VAL A 789 -21.52 -17.42 -2.65
CA VAL A 789 -21.88 -18.41 -3.66
C VAL A 789 -20.97 -19.63 -3.55
N VAL A 790 -21.54 -20.79 -3.24
CA VAL A 790 -20.81 -22.06 -3.25
C VAL A 790 -20.76 -22.59 -4.68
N SER A 791 -19.59 -22.54 -5.29
CA SER A 791 -19.33 -22.86 -6.70
C SER A 791 -18.08 -23.71 -6.88
N VAL A 792 -17.74 -24.03 -8.13
CA VAL A 792 -16.46 -24.70 -8.44
C VAL A 792 -15.24 -23.81 -8.13
N HIS A 793 -15.41 -22.50 -8.02
CA HIS A 793 -14.32 -21.59 -7.66
C HIS A 793 -13.80 -21.86 -6.24
N ASP A 794 -14.73 -22.11 -5.31
CA ASP A 794 -14.43 -22.48 -3.92
C ASP A 794 -13.56 -23.74 -3.81
N PHE A 795 -13.74 -24.71 -4.71
CA PHE A 795 -12.90 -25.90 -4.73
C PHE A 795 -11.41 -25.60 -4.86
N ASN A 796 -11.03 -24.54 -5.60
CA ASN A 796 -9.64 -24.13 -5.78
C ASN A 796 -9.02 -23.57 -4.49
N TYR A 797 -9.83 -23.13 -3.52
CA TYR A 797 -9.39 -22.73 -2.20
C TYR A 797 -9.26 -23.92 -1.24
N TYR A 798 -10.09 -24.95 -1.41
CA TYR A 798 -10.07 -26.16 -0.61
C TYR A 798 -8.84 -27.04 -0.90
N THR A 799 -8.52 -27.30 -2.17
CA THR A 799 -7.47 -28.27 -2.57
C THR A 799 -6.07 -28.01 -1.98
N PRO A 800 -5.57 -26.76 -1.91
CA PRO A 800 -4.27 -26.48 -1.31
C PRO A 800 -4.23 -26.68 0.22
N GLN A 801 -5.39 -26.74 0.89
CA GLN A 801 -5.48 -26.78 2.35
C GLN A 801 -5.62 -28.19 2.92
N VAL A 802 -5.77 -29.22 2.06
CA VAL A 802 -5.86 -30.63 2.48
C VAL A 802 -4.60 -31.02 3.23
N ASN A 803 -4.72 -31.26 4.53
CA ASN A 803 -3.59 -31.44 5.43
C ASN A 803 -3.95 -32.42 6.55
N PRO A 804 -3.11 -33.44 6.85
CA PRO A 804 -3.31 -34.32 7.99
C PRO A 804 -3.06 -33.64 9.35
N ALA A 805 -2.41 -32.48 9.40
CA ALA A 805 -2.14 -31.73 10.63
C ALA A 805 -3.34 -30.88 11.07
N LEU A 806 -3.50 -30.74 12.40
CA LEU A 806 -4.50 -29.89 13.01
C LEU A 806 -4.18 -28.40 12.78
N GLN A 807 -5.09 -27.65 12.17
CA GLN A 807 -4.91 -26.24 11.82
C GLN A 807 -6.24 -25.47 11.79
N TYR A 808 -6.18 -24.15 11.98
CA TYR A 808 -7.29 -23.25 11.70
C TYR A 808 -7.27 -22.88 10.21
N ALA A 809 -8.04 -23.60 9.40
CA ALA A 809 -8.05 -23.46 7.94
C ALA A 809 -9.45 -23.13 7.42
N ASP A 810 -9.55 -22.47 6.28
CA ASP A 810 -10.84 -22.12 5.66
C ASP A 810 -11.51 -23.35 5.07
N GLY A 811 -10.71 -24.30 4.56
CA GLY A 811 -11.17 -25.59 4.05
C GLY A 811 -11.82 -26.53 5.08
N ASP A 812 -11.70 -26.23 6.38
CA ASP A 812 -12.27 -27.04 7.47
C ASP A 812 -13.74 -26.63 7.69
N LEU A 813 -14.66 -27.33 7.00
CA LEU A 813 -16.10 -27.02 7.04
C LEU A 813 -16.79 -27.58 8.28
N ASN A 814 -16.21 -28.60 8.90
CA ASN A 814 -16.79 -29.23 10.08
C ASN A 814 -16.20 -28.72 11.40
N LEU A 815 -15.15 -27.89 11.35
CA LEU A 815 -14.45 -27.24 12.47
C LEU A 815 -13.81 -28.22 13.47
N ASP A 816 -13.32 -29.36 13.00
CA ASP A 816 -12.54 -30.32 13.79
C ASP A 816 -11.03 -30.07 13.77
N GLY A 817 -10.58 -29.07 12.99
CA GLY A 817 -9.18 -28.71 12.81
C GLY A 817 -8.49 -29.47 11.70
N GLN A 818 -9.16 -30.36 10.96
CA GLN A 818 -8.58 -31.09 9.83
C GLN A 818 -9.30 -30.73 8.54
N VAL A 819 -8.54 -30.66 7.43
CA VAL A 819 -9.12 -30.48 6.09
C VAL A 819 -8.99 -31.80 5.36
N ASN A 820 -10.09 -32.54 5.23
CA ASN A 820 -10.09 -33.90 4.69
C ASN A 820 -11.35 -34.20 3.86
N SER A 821 -11.52 -35.47 3.49
CA SER A 821 -12.65 -35.92 2.66
C SER A 821 -14.03 -35.62 3.25
N ASN A 822 -14.15 -35.49 4.57
CA ASN A 822 -15.41 -35.13 5.22
C ASN A 822 -15.83 -33.70 4.86
N ASP A 823 -14.87 -32.76 4.80
CA ASP A 823 -15.13 -31.38 4.40
C ASP A 823 -15.48 -31.31 2.92
N PHE A 824 -14.75 -32.05 2.08
CA PHE A 824 -15.07 -32.16 0.66
C PHE A 824 -16.49 -32.67 0.41
N ASP A 825 -16.95 -33.67 1.17
CA ASP A 825 -18.30 -34.19 1.05
C ASP A 825 -19.37 -33.15 1.42
N ILE A 826 -19.11 -32.29 2.41
CA ILE A 826 -20.00 -31.18 2.76
C ILE A 826 -20.04 -30.16 1.62
N TYR A 827 -18.87 -29.70 1.14
CA TYR A 827 -18.76 -28.77 0.02
C TYR A 827 -19.49 -29.30 -1.23
N ARG A 828 -19.20 -30.54 -1.64
CA ARG A 828 -19.77 -31.15 -2.84
C ARG A 828 -21.30 -31.16 -2.82
N ASN A 829 -21.90 -31.43 -1.66
CA ASN A 829 -23.36 -31.45 -1.50
C ASN A 829 -24.01 -30.06 -1.55
N ASN A 830 -23.21 -29.01 -1.32
CA ASN A 830 -23.66 -27.62 -1.28
C ASN A 830 -23.26 -26.82 -2.54
N CYS A 831 -22.44 -27.38 -3.43
CA CYS A 831 -22.15 -26.78 -4.73
C CYS A 831 -23.48 -26.41 -5.41
N THR A 832 -23.67 -25.13 -5.77
CA THR A 832 -24.91 -24.43 -6.24
C THR A 832 -25.67 -23.56 -5.23
N LYS A 833 -25.26 -23.42 -3.96
CA LYS A 833 -25.94 -22.50 -3.03
C LYS A 833 -25.54 -21.05 -3.28
N ILE A 834 -26.52 -20.15 -3.28
CA ILE A 834 -26.36 -18.73 -3.60
C ILE A 834 -27.07 -17.91 -2.52
N GLY A 835 -26.36 -16.94 -1.94
CA GLY A 835 -26.91 -15.94 -1.03
C GLY A 835 -27.76 -14.88 -1.74
N VAL A 836 -28.35 -13.96 -0.98
CA VAL A 836 -29.12 -12.83 -1.56
C VAL A 836 -28.18 -11.73 -2.05
N THR A 837 -28.60 -10.96 -3.05
CA THR A 837 -27.79 -9.87 -3.65
C THR A 837 -27.14 -8.94 -2.64
N PRO A 838 -27.82 -8.44 -1.58
CA PRO A 838 -27.18 -7.50 -0.64
C PRO A 838 -25.96 -8.04 0.10
N ILE A 839 -25.84 -9.36 0.27
CA ILE A 839 -24.76 -9.99 1.04
C ILE A 839 -23.79 -10.79 0.18
N ARG A 840 -23.94 -10.73 -1.16
CA ARG A 840 -22.96 -11.21 -2.11
C ARG A 840 -21.94 -10.10 -2.38
N TYR A 841 -20.69 -10.49 -2.64
CA TYR A 841 -19.63 -9.56 -3.04
C TYR A 841 -19.71 -9.22 -4.53
#